data_AF-A0A7C5WPV2-F1
#
_entry.id   AF-A0A7C5WPV2-F1
#
_cell.length_a   1.000
_cell.length_b   1.000
_cell.length_c   1.000
_cell.angle_alpha   90.00
_cell.angle_beta   90.00
_cell.angle_gamma   90.00
#
_symmetry.space_group_name_H-M   'P 1'
#
loop_
_entity.id
_entity.type
_entity.pdbx_description
1 polymer ?
#
loop_
_entity_poly.entity_id
_entity_poly.type
_entity_poly.pdbx_seq_one_letter_code
_entity_poly.pdbx_strand_id
1 'polypeptide(L)'
;MIGVILAAGFATRLRSVTLGFPKTLIELEPGVTVLDHIIDAFREAGVDRIFLITRAGVEHFFNNRRDVEVVTVDVVEGDGNLWTLYQAIGVLRSRGVEDDIVLSMSDHIYEAAILKKLLKASKTSPKLYLCLDRLVRGRDAVEGLKIVVDGETVVLSGKSIPPYSGIDTGLFYIPKQLFTYIETVIAERDRKATISDLVNVLAKEGLVGYVDVSGHLWHDIDTPEDVERARKLYWKILARNLVKESDGIVSRYINRRISTAISLALYRAKIFIHPNIVSLIIFAIGVLASALVFLGNMVLGAILILLSSILDGVDGEIARLFKARTRLGAYLDTVLDRIVDTLFMTSMFYQVLLRTLEYVEPLQVTLQTLLFGLVLLGSIYVSYVSNIVEDKELISRLRSSFPWATRDVRITALAIATALGFYEAGFMYVAFASWFFITRVLFSVWREGVKPIKLFSIPRLRGLKPRPEIKPSISVVVEEILLHVVLLPVLIYLASIAVDRVWFYQAFRSLHIYTFLWQFIASIMIAAIVYVAYNVVKTLVKLFNILRDIVVEKLWITPTVYHRIVKKVIMAIVTALSIYPLNLVLALIGIEREIVEVANYTLIALLLIMLVLIAVDTARAFEHHIKRIFIKSE
;
A
#
# COMPACT_ATOMS: atom_id res chain seq x y z
N MET A 1 19.58 -0.53 -18.78
CA MET A 1 19.26 -1.83 -18.15
C MET A 1 18.23 -2.55 -19.00
N ILE A 2 18.29 -3.87 -19.03
CA ILE A 2 17.42 -4.75 -19.82
C ILE A 2 16.80 -5.83 -18.93
N GLY A 3 15.68 -6.38 -19.36
CA GLY A 3 15.08 -7.55 -18.73
C GLY A 3 15.50 -8.84 -19.41
N VAL A 4 15.81 -9.87 -18.63
CA VAL A 4 16.19 -11.20 -19.13
C VAL A 4 15.34 -12.25 -18.43
N ILE A 5 14.64 -13.07 -19.21
CA ILE A 5 13.79 -14.17 -18.70
C ILE A 5 14.42 -15.50 -19.11
N LEU A 6 14.79 -16.34 -18.15
CA LEU A 6 15.43 -17.64 -18.42
C LEU A 6 14.41 -18.76 -18.61
N ALA A 7 14.08 -19.07 -19.86
CA ALA A 7 13.08 -20.05 -20.29
C ALA A 7 13.69 -21.24 -21.05
N ALA A 8 14.84 -21.75 -20.60
CA ALA A 8 15.54 -22.90 -21.19
C ALA A 8 15.29 -24.23 -20.46
N GLY A 9 14.44 -24.26 -19.43
CA GLY A 9 14.19 -25.45 -18.61
C GLY A 9 13.37 -26.56 -19.32
N PHE A 10 13.56 -27.81 -18.90
CA PHE A 10 12.96 -29.00 -19.52
C PHE A 10 11.60 -29.43 -18.94
N ALA A 11 11.14 -28.77 -17.87
CA ALA A 11 9.83 -29.02 -17.24
C ALA A 11 9.54 -30.51 -16.94
N THR A 12 10.56 -31.27 -16.53
CA THR A 12 10.50 -32.73 -16.39
C THR A 12 9.39 -33.20 -15.44
N ARG A 13 9.19 -32.48 -14.34
CA ARG A 13 8.14 -32.73 -13.32
C ARG A 13 6.74 -32.30 -13.76
N LEU A 14 6.63 -31.49 -14.80
CA LEU A 14 5.37 -30.92 -15.30
C LEU A 14 4.93 -31.49 -16.65
N ARG A 15 5.60 -32.54 -17.17
CA ARG A 15 5.28 -33.14 -18.48
C ARG A 15 3.81 -33.54 -18.63
N SER A 16 3.16 -33.99 -17.55
CA SER A 16 1.74 -34.35 -17.54
C SER A 16 0.80 -33.15 -17.75
N VAL A 17 1.24 -31.94 -17.41
CA VAL A 17 0.46 -30.70 -17.54
C VAL A 17 0.85 -29.94 -18.78
N THR A 18 2.14 -29.90 -19.12
CA THR A 18 2.63 -29.11 -20.24
C THR A 18 2.44 -29.78 -21.59
N LEU A 19 2.29 -31.11 -21.66
CA LEU A 19 2.07 -31.85 -22.92
C LEU A 19 3.06 -31.47 -24.05
N GLY A 20 4.31 -31.15 -23.69
CA GLY A 20 5.36 -30.74 -24.63
C GLY A 20 5.56 -29.23 -24.81
N PHE A 21 4.66 -28.41 -24.27
CA PHE A 21 4.84 -26.95 -24.24
C PHE A 21 5.90 -26.52 -23.20
N PRO A 22 6.62 -25.40 -23.43
CA PRO A 22 7.43 -24.77 -22.40
C PRO A 22 6.61 -24.41 -21.14
N LYS A 23 7.16 -24.63 -19.94
CA LYS A 23 6.46 -24.32 -18.67
C LYS A 23 6.06 -22.86 -18.53
N THR A 24 6.77 -21.97 -19.20
CA THR A 24 6.47 -20.53 -19.24
C THR A 24 5.14 -20.21 -19.91
N LEU A 25 4.62 -21.13 -20.74
CA LEU A 25 3.35 -21.00 -21.43
C LEU A 25 2.18 -21.66 -20.69
N ILE A 26 2.39 -22.10 -19.44
CA ILE A 26 1.30 -22.56 -18.58
C ILE A 26 0.33 -21.41 -18.35
N GLU A 27 -0.97 -21.66 -18.59
CA GLU A 27 -2.02 -20.68 -18.38
C GLU A 27 -2.38 -20.54 -16.89
N LEU A 28 -2.32 -19.29 -16.42
CA LEU A 28 -2.81 -18.85 -15.11
C LEU A 28 -4.33 -18.56 -15.18
N GLU A 29 -4.81 -18.15 -16.34
CA GLU A 29 -6.22 -17.97 -16.71
C GLU A 29 -6.33 -18.12 -18.24
N PRO A 30 -7.50 -18.48 -18.82
CA PRO A 30 -7.62 -18.63 -20.27
C PRO A 30 -7.17 -17.40 -21.06
N GLY A 31 -6.05 -17.54 -21.78
CA GLY A 31 -5.41 -16.47 -22.57
C GLY A 31 -4.29 -15.70 -21.84
N VAL A 32 -3.92 -16.07 -20.60
CA VAL A 32 -2.82 -15.44 -19.85
C VAL A 32 -1.87 -16.52 -19.34
N THR A 33 -0.64 -16.49 -19.86
CA THR A 33 0.43 -17.42 -19.45
C THR A 33 1.31 -16.85 -18.34
N VAL A 34 2.13 -17.70 -17.71
CA VAL A 34 3.18 -17.26 -16.77
C VAL A 34 4.12 -16.24 -17.44
N LEU A 35 4.46 -16.45 -18.70
CA LEU A 35 5.28 -15.52 -19.48
C LEU A 35 4.58 -14.14 -19.63
N ASP A 36 3.29 -14.12 -19.94
CA ASP A 36 2.52 -12.88 -20.04
C ASP A 36 2.56 -12.09 -18.72
N HIS A 37 2.39 -12.79 -17.60
CA HIS A 37 2.48 -12.21 -16.26
C HIS A 37 3.86 -11.59 -15.99
N ILE A 38 4.95 -12.30 -16.31
CA ILE A 38 6.31 -11.80 -16.13
C ILE A 38 6.55 -10.57 -16.99
N ILE A 39 6.20 -10.60 -18.28
CA ILE A 39 6.37 -9.47 -19.20
C ILE A 39 5.63 -8.23 -18.69
N ASP A 40 4.38 -8.41 -18.24
CA ASP A 40 3.59 -7.31 -17.68
C ASP A 40 4.22 -6.74 -16.42
N ALA A 41 4.78 -7.58 -15.54
CA ALA A 41 5.48 -7.14 -14.34
C ALA A 41 6.75 -6.33 -14.65
N PHE A 42 7.54 -6.74 -15.66
CA PHE A 42 8.72 -6.00 -16.14
C PHE A 42 8.34 -4.62 -16.68
N ARG A 43 7.33 -4.55 -17.55
CA ARG A 43 6.84 -3.28 -18.11
C ARG A 43 6.27 -2.37 -17.03
N GLU A 44 5.52 -2.91 -16.09
CA GLU A 44 4.99 -2.12 -14.96
C GLU A 44 6.09 -1.58 -14.06
N ALA A 45 7.23 -2.28 -13.96
CA ALA A 45 8.42 -1.82 -13.26
C ALA A 45 9.27 -0.82 -14.08
N GLY A 46 8.93 -0.59 -15.35
CA GLY A 46 9.64 0.33 -16.25
C GLY A 46 10.78 -0.31 -17.04
N VAL A 47 10.77 -1.63 -17.24
CA VAL A 47 11.74 -2.36 -18.06
C VAL A 47 11.08 -2.80 -19.36
N ASP A 48 11.25 -2.02 -20.42
CA ASP A 48 10.57 -2.23 -21.70
C ASP A 48 11.31 -3.17 -22.66
N ARG A 49 12.66 -3.17 -22.63
CA ARG A 49 13.50 -4.04 -23.45
C ARG A 49 13.69 -5.38 -22.73
N ILE A 50 12.98 -6.41 -23.20
CA ILE A 50 12.91 -7.72 -22.55
C ILE A 50 13.40 -8.81 -23.52
N PHE A 51 14.36 -9.61 -23.08
CA PHE A 51 14.91 -10.75 -23.80
C PHE A 51 14.45 -12.06 -23.18
N LEU A 52 13.82 -12.91 -23.98
CA LEU A 52 13.43 -14.26 -23.58
C LEU A 52 14.51 -15.24 -24.04
N ILE A 53 15.21 -15.84 -23.08
CA ILE A 53 16.28 -16.80 -23.36
C ILE A 53 15.68 -18.20 -23.39
N THR A 54 15.78 -18.88 -24.52
CA THR A 54 15.25 -20.25 -24.67
C THR A 54 16.24 -21.15 -25.39
N ARG A 55 15.96 -22.45 -25.42
CA ARG A 55 16.82 -23.46 -26.04
C ARG A 55 16.34 -23.79 -27.45
N ALA A 56 17.25 -24.33 -28.27
CA ALA A 56 16.90 -24.85 -29.58
C ALA A 56 15.82 -25.95 -29.50
N GLY A 57 14.94 -25.98 -30.50
CA GLY A 57 13.81 -26.89 -30.64
C GLY A 57 12.49 -26.41 -30.02
N VAL A 58 12.48 -25.34 -29.23
CA VAL A 58 11.25 -24.78 -28.60
C VAL A 58 11.05 -23.28 -28.86
N GLU A 59 11.96 -22.63 -29.56
CA GLU A 59 11.87 -21.22 -29.96
C GLU A 59 10.64 -20.92 -30.81
N HIS A 60 10.17 -21.90 -31.59
CA HIS A 60 9.00 -21.77 -32.45
C HIS A 60 7.72 -21.44 -31.67
N PHE A 61 7.62 -21.83 -30.39
CA PHE A 61 6.50 -21.44 -29.52
C PHE A 61 6.45 -19.93 -29.23
N PHE A 62 7.56 -19.23 -29.40
CA PHE A 62 7.69 -17.81 -29.10
C PHE A 62 7.82 -16.93 -30.36
N ASN A 63 7.95 -17.49 -31.56
CA ASN A 63 8.19 -16.72 -32.79
C ASN A 63 7.09 -15.68 -33.12
N ASN A 64 5.86 -15.89 -32.65
CA ASN A 64 4.75 -14.96 -32.88
C ASN A 64 4.65 -13.85 -31.80
N ARG A 65 5.54 -13.86 -30.80
CA ARG A 65 5.60 -12.86 -29.73
C ARG A 65 6.33 -11.61 -30.25
N ARG A 66 5.64 -10.47 -30.25
CA ARG A 66 6.21 -9.15 -30.59
C ARG A 66 6.61 -8.35 -29.36
N ASP A 67 6.26 -8.86 -28.20
CA ASP A 67 6.39 -8.25 -26.89
C ASP A 67 7.73 -8.52 -26.21
N VAL A 68 8.53 -9.47 -26.73
CA VAL A 68 9.87 -9.85 -26.26
C VAL A 68 10.79 -10.17 -27.44
N GLU A 69 12.09 -10.01 -27.23
CA GLU A 69 13.13 -10.46 -28.17
C GLU A 69 13.59 -11.88 -27.80
N VAL A 70 13.35 -12.85 -28.67
CA VAL A 70 13.73 -14.25 -28.43
C VAL A 70 15.22 -14.45 -28.73
N VAL A 71 15.94 -15.07 -27.79
CA VAL A 71 17.34 -15.44 -27.93
C VAL A 71 17.47 -16.94 -27.69
N THR A 72 17.92 -17.65 -28.72
CA THR A 72 18.15 -19.10 -28.67
C THR A 72 19.59 -19.38 -28.26
N VAL A 73 19.78 -20.29 -27.30
CA VAL A 73 21.09 -20.73 -26.79
C VAL A 73 21.20 -22.27 -26.81
N ASP A 74 22.42 -22.80 -26.78
CA ASP A 74 22.68 -24.25 -26.79
C ASP A 74 22.67 -24.83 -25.38
N VAL A 75 21.50 -25.29 -24.93
CA VAL A 75 21.29 -25.80 -23.57
C VAL A 75 20.67 -27.20 -23.62
N VAL A 76 21.28 -28.13 -22.88
CA VAL A 76 20.83 -29.53 -22.72
C VAL A 76 20.32 -29.78 -21.31
N GLU A 77 19.64 -30.92 -21.12
CA GLU A 77 19.09 -31.29 -19.81
C GLU A 77 20.23 -31.52 -18.80
N GLY A 78 20.17 -30.82 -17.66
CA GLY A 78 21.19 -30.88 -16.62
C GLY A 78 22.16 -29.69 -16.60
N ASP A 79 22.14 -28.83 -17.62
CA ASP A 79 22.89 -27.57 -17.61
C ASP A 79 22.36 -26.62 -16.53
N GLY A 80 23.25 -25.83 -15.95
CA GLY A 80 22.93 -24.85 -14.93
C GLY A 80 22.35 -23.56 -15.48
N ASN A 81 21.60 -22.83 -14.64
CA ASN A 81 20.96 -21.57 -15.04
C ASN A 81 21.97 -20.44 -15.29
N LEU A 82 23.17 -20.48 -14.70
CA LEU A 82 24.22 -19.50 -15.01
C LEU A 82 24.86 -19.78 -16.38
N TRP A 83 25.03 -21.05 -16.76
CA TRP A 83 25.48 -21.42 -18.10
C TRP A 83 24.56 -20.88 -19.19
N THR A 84 23.24 -21.00 -18.97
CA THR A 84 22.22 -20.43 -19.88
C THR A 84 22.36 -18.92 -19.99
N LEU A 85 22.51 -18.22 -18.85
CA LEU A 85 22.70 -16.77 -18.82
C LEU A 85 24.00 -16.34 -19.50
N TYR A 86 25.10 -17.07 -19.29
CA TYR A 86 26.40 -16.79 -19.90
C TYR A 86 26.33 -16.79 -21.43
N GLN A 87 25.73 -17.84 -22.02
CA GLN A 87 25.54 -17.89 -23.47
C GLN A 87 24.66 -16.74 -23.98
N ALA A 88 23.59 -16.42 -23.25
CA ALA A 88 22.74 -15.29 -23.58
C ALA A 88 23.52 -13.97 -23.59
N ILE A 89 24.37 -13.72 -22.58
CA ILE A 89 25.22 -12.52 -22.53
C ILE A 89 26.15 -12.46 -23.74
N GLY A 90 26.73 -13.59 -24.17
CA GLY A 90 27.54 -13.66 -25.39
C GLY A 90 26.77 -13.23 -26.63
N VAL A 91 25.56 -13.76 -26.84
CA VAL A 91 24.69 -13.38 -27.97
C VAL A 91 24.28 -11.91 -27.86
N LEU A 92 23.90 -11.43 -26.68
CA LEU A 92 23.50 -10.03 -26.46
C LEU A 92 24.65 -9.05 -26.73
N ARG A 93 25.88 -9.37 -26.29
CA ARG A 93 27.09 -8.59 -26.61
C ARG A 93 27.32 -8.53 -28.12
N SER A 94 27.15 -9.65 -28.84
CA SER A 94 27.29 -9.66 -30.31
C SER A 94 26.26 -8.77 -31.04
N ARG A 95 25.13 -8.48 -30.39
CA ARG A 95 24.09 -7.54 -30.85
C ARG A 95 24.28 -6.11 -30.33
N GLY A 96 25.41 -5.81 -29.69
CA GLY A 96 25.72 -4.49 -29.13
C GLY A 96 24.97 -4.15 -27.83
N VAL A 97 24.47 -5.16 -27.11
CA VAL A 97 23.73 -4.96 -25.85
C VAL A 97 24.66 -5.20 -24.65
N GLU A 98 25.03 -4.11 -23.98
CA GLU A 98 25.94 -4.10 -22.81
C GLU A 98 25.33 -3.33 -21.62
N ASP A 99 24.08 -3.64 -21.34
CA ASP A 99 23.28 -3.07 -20.25
C ASP A 99 23.35 -3.93 -18.98
N ASP A 100 23.07 -3.32 -17.82
CA ASP A 100 22.79 -4.07 -16.59
C ASP A 100 21.55 -4.96 -16.77
N ILE A 101 21.55 -6.14 -16.15
CA ILE A 101 20.50 -7.16 -16.34
C ILE A 101 19.60 -7.23 -15.12
N VAL A 102 18.29 -7.20 -15.37
CA VAL A 102 17.25 -7.63 -14.42
C VAL A 102 16.80 -9.02 -14.85
N LEU A 103 17.15 -10.02 -14.04
CA LEU A 103 16.94 -11.43 -14.34
C LEU A 103 15.69 -11.94 -13.63
N SER A 104 14.84 -12.65 -14.37
CA SER A 104 13.74 -13.44 -13.83
C SER A 104 13.88 -14.89 -14.25
N MET A 105 13.73 -15.78 -13.28
CA MET A 105 13.38 -17.16 -13.57
C MET A 105 11.97 -17.20 -14.20
N SER A 106 11.73 -18.15 -15.10
CA SER A 106 10.55 -18.14 -15.97
C SER A 106 9.37 -18.99 -15.47
N ASP A 107 9.60 -19.71 -14.38
CA ASP A 107 8.68 -20.53 -13.60
C ASP A 107 8.14 -19.82 -12.37
N HIS A 108 8.38 -18.52 -12.22
CA HIS A 108 7.94 -17.77 -11.05
C HIS A 108 6.78 -16.85 -11.40
N ILE A 109 5.81 -16.79 -10.49
CA ILE A 109 4.77 -15.77 -10.47
C ILE A 109 5.02 -14.86 -9.26
N TYR A 110 4.87 -13.54 -9.42
CA TYR A 110 5.17 -12.57 -8.36
C TYR A 110 4.46 -11.22 -8.55
N GLU A 111 4.30 -10.46 -7.48
CA GLU A 111 3.84 -9.06 -7.53
C GLU A 111 4.85 -8.14 -8.23
N ALA A 112 4.37 -7.22 -9.09
CA ALA A 112 5.22 -6.24 -9.76
C ALA A 112 5.95 -5.29 -8.78
N ALA A 113 5.42 -5.13 -7.56
CA ALA A 113 6.04 -4.39 -6.48
C ALA A 113 7.42 -4.96 -6.08
N ILE A 114 7.63 -6.28 -6.23
CA ILE A 114 8.91 -6.93 -5.94
C ILE A 114 10.00 -6.42 -6.90
N LEU A 115 9.71 -6.41 -8.22
CA LEU A 115 10.60 -5.84 -9.22
C LEU A 115 10.86 -4.36 -8.97
N LYS A 116 9.83 -3.55 -8.68
CA LYS A 116 10.01 -2.11 -8.38
C LYS A 116 10.95 -1.88 -7.19
N LYS A 117 10.84 -2.70 -6.13
CA LYS A 117 11.77 -2.66 -4.99
C LYS A 117 13.19 -3.03 -5.39
N LEU A 118 13.36 -4.08 -6.18
CA LEU A 118 14.66 -4.50 -6.71
C LEU A 118 15.33 -3.39 -7.51
N LEU A 119 14.59 -2.73 -8.41
CA LEU A 119 15.09 -1.62 -9.23
C LEU A 119 15.37 -0.35 -8.42
N LYS A 120 14.69 -0.14 -7.29
CA LYS A 120 15.01 0.95 -6.36
C LYS A 120 16.34 0.67 -5.65
N ALA A 121 16.54 -0.57 -5.20
CA ALA A 121 17.77 -0.99 -4.52
C ALA A 121 18.99 -0.95 -5.45
N SER A 122 18.84 -1.38 -6.72
CA SER A 122 19.93 -1.41 -7.70
C SER A 122 20.58 -0.06 -7.99
N LYS A 123 19.86 1.05 -7.73
CA LYS A 123 20.38 2.42 -7.88
C LYS A 123 21.31 2.85 -6.73
N THR A 124 21.39 2.07 -5.65
CA THR A 124 22.10 2.45 -4.43
C THR A 124 23.58 2.10 -4.50
N SER A 125 23.92 0.93 -5.04
CA SER A 125 25.31 0.48 -5.19
C SER A 125 25.44 -0.50 -6.37
N PRO A 126 26.62 -0.61 -7.01
CA PRO A 126 26.86 -1.52 -8.13
C PRO A 126 27.11 -2.95 -7.63
N LYS A 127 26.19 -3.49 -6.83
CA LYS A 127 26.21 -4.86 -6.31
C LYS A 127 25.21 -5.73 -7.05
N LEU A 128 25.41 -7.05 -7.00
CA LEU A 128 24.34 -7.98 -7.32
C LEU A 128 23.28 -7.88 -6.22
N TYR A 129 22.02 -7.71 -6.60
CA TYR A 129 20.89 -7.75 -5.65
C TYR A 129 20.00 -8.93 -5.94
N LEU A 130 19.61 -9.67 -4.91
CA LEU A 130 18.58 -10.71 -4.98
C LEU A 130 17.37 -10.34 -4.10
N CYS A 131 16.20 -10.84 -4.45
CA CYS A 131 14.98 -10.64 -3.66
C CYS A 131 14.80 -11.78 -2.65
N LEU A 132 14.75 -11.44 -1.36
CA LEU A 132 14.71 -12.38 -0.24
C LEU A 132 13.35 -12.33 0.48
N ASP A 133 12.68 -13.47 0.60
CA ASP A 133 11.53 -13.62 1.48
C ASP A 133 11.92 -14.30 2.80
N ARG A 134 11.71 -13.60 3.90
CA ARG A 134 12.10 -14.01 5.26
C ARG A 134 10.95 -14.65 6.04
N LEU A 135 9.74 -14.67 5.48
CA LEU A 135 8.53 -15.16 6.15
C LEU A 135 8.06 -16.53 5.65
N VAL A 136 8.79 -17.16 4.73
CA VAL A 136 8.38 -18.43 4.12
C VAL A 136 8.36 -19.58 5.14
N ARG A 137 7.33 -20.42 5.04
CA ARG A 137 7.09 -21.56 5.93
C ARG A 137 6.71 -22.79 5.11
N GLY A 138 6.97 -23.98 5.65
CA GLY A 138 6.50 -25.23 5.05
C GLY A 138 7.43 -25.74 3.94
N ARG A 139 6.85 -26.39 2.91
CA ARG A 139 7.59 -27.07 1.83
C ARG A 139 8.56 -26.14 1.10
N ASP A 140 8.12 -24.92 0.81
CA ASP A 140 8.88 -23.94 0.04
C ASP A 140 10.15 -23.48 0.80
N ALA A 141 10.11 -23.47 2.13
CA ALA A 141 11.27 -23.20 2.98
C ALA A 141 12.30 -24.37 2.95
N VAL A 142 11.88 -25.58 2.57
CA VAL A 142 12.75 -26.76 2.45
C VAL A 142 13.35 -26.87 1.05
N GLU A 143 12.58 -26.58 0.00
CA GLU A 143 13.02 -26.76 -1.39
C GLU A 143 13.71 -25.53 -1.99
N GLY A 144 13.34 -24.32 -1.54
CA GLY A 144 13.87 -23.06 -2.04
C GLY A 144 15.38 -22.88 -1.85
N LEU A 145 15.96 -21.98 -2.66
CA LEU A 145 17.35 -21.54 -2.50
C LEU A 145 17.47 -20.65 -1.27
N LYS A 146 18.19 -21.12 -0.25
CA LYS A 146 18.27 -20.42 1.03
C LYS A 146 19.45 -19.48 1.01
N ILE A 147 19.25 -18.34 1.64
CA ILE A 147 20.24 -17.27 1.72
C ILE A 147 20.54 -17.01 3.18
N VAL A 148 21.82 -16.82 3.50
CA VAL A 148 22.29 -16.38 4.81
C VAL A 148 22.85 -14.97 4.64
N VAL A 149 22.38 -14.06 5.50
CA VAL A 149 22.78 -12.65 5.48
C VAL A 149 23.50 -12.27 6.77
N ASP A 150 24.46 -11.36 6.64
CA ASP A 150 25.06 -10.63 7.76
C ASP A 150 24.90 -9.13 7.48
N GLY A 151 24.15 -8.45 8.34
CA GLY A 151 23.71 -7.07 8.12
C GLY A 151 22.94 -6.88 6.80
N GLU A 152 23.53 -6.10 5.88
CA GLU A 152 22.96 -5.77 4.56
C GLU A 152 23.55 -6.63 3.41
N THR A 153 24.47 -7.55 3.73
CA THR A 153 25.18 -8.37 2.74
C THR A 153 24.82 -9.84 2.82
N VAL A 154 24.82 -10.51 1.66
CA VAL A 154 24.68 -11.96 1.60
C VAL A 154 26.03 -12.61 1.83
N VAL A 155 26.07 -13.62 2.70
CA VAL A 155 27.28 -14.36 3.08
C VAL A 155 27.32 -15.73 2.44
N LEU A 156 26.17 -16.40 2.32
CA LEU A 156 26.10 -17.76 1.79
C LEU A 156 24.76 -18.01 1.09
N SER A 157 24.81 -18.82 0.03
CA SER A 157 23.66 -19.33 -0.71
C SER A 157 23.76 -20.85 -0.86
N GLY A 158 22.66 -21.56 -0.63
CA GLY A 158 22.62 -23.01 -0.85
C GLY A 158 21.25 -23.65 -0.63
N LYS A 159 21.04 -24.84 -1.21
CA LYS A 159 19.80 -25.61 -1.03
C LYS A 159 19.80 -26.45 0.25
N SER A 160 20.97 -26.89 0.71
CA SER A 160 21.11 -27.82 1.85
C SER A 160 21.44 -27.14 3.18
N ILE A 161 21.42 -25.82 3.24
CA ILE A 161 21.65 -25.06 4.48
C ILE A 161 20.31 -24.79 5.20
N PRO A 162 20.29 -24.39 6.48
CA PRO A 162 19.04 -23.98 7.14
C PRO A 162 18.57 -22.59 6.64
N PRO A 163 17.25 -22.33 6.56
CA PRO A 163 16.69 -21.05 6.09
C PRO A 163 16.74 -19.96 7.17
N TYR A 164 17.91 -19.69 7.76
CA TYR A 164 18.06 -18.76 8.88
C TYR A 164 17.62 -17.33 8.52
N SER A 165 17.90 -16.87 7.30
CA SER A 165 17.62 -15.49 6.90
C SER A 165 16.44 -15.37 5.93
N GLY A 166 16.23 -16.35 5.06
CA GLY A 166 15.11 -16.40 4.12
C GLY A 166 15.41 -17.27 2.89
N ILE A 167 14.51 -17.21 1.91
CA ILE A 167 14.67 -17.87 0.61
C ILE A 167 14.65 -16.86 -0.54
N ASP A 168 15.43 -17.14 -1.58
CA ASP A 168 15.43 -16.39 -2.83
C ASP A 168 14.10 -16.57 -3.58
N THR A 169 13.71 -15.52 -4.30
CA THR A 169 12.44 -15.45 -5.05
C THR A 169 12.64 -15.55 -6.57
N GLY A 170 13.84 -15.92 -7.04
CA GLY A 170 14.14 -16.09 -8.47
C GLY A 170 14.32 -14.78 -9.24
N LEU A 171 14.52 -13.65 -8.54
CA LEU A 171 14.67 -12.32 -9.11
C LEU A 171 16.01 -11.69 -8.73
N PHE A 172 16.78 -11.30 -9.73
CA PHE A 172 18.13 -10.76 -9.55
C PHE A 172 18.35 -9.49 -10.35
N TYR A 173 19.16 -8.59 -9.81
CA TYR A 173 19.78 -7.49 -10.56
C TYR A 173 21.28 -7.76 -10.64
N ILE A 174 21.82 -7.78 -11.85
CA ILE A 174 23.23 -8.07 -12.13
C ILE A 174 23.83 -6.88 -12.89
N PRO A 175 24.70 -6.08 -12.24
CA PRO A 175 25.45 -5.03 -12.90
C PRO A 175 26.39 -5.62 -13.95
N LYS A 176 26.54 -4.96 -15.10
CA LYS A 176 27.43 -5.43 -16.18
C LYS A 176 28.90 -5.55 -15.77
N GLN A 177 29.33 -4.76 -14.76
CA GLN A 177 30.69 -4.84 -14.23
C GLN A 177 31.00 -6.20 -13.57
N LEU A 178 29.97 -6.95 -13.18
CA LEU A 178 30.14 -8.26 -12.55
C LEU A 178 30.13 -9.43 -13.54
N PHE A 179 30.02 -9.17 -14.86
CA PHE A 179 30.00 -10.25 -15.86
C PHE A 179 31.34 -11.01 -15.95
N THR A 180 32.46 -10.39 -15.56
CA THR A 180 33.75 -11.09 -15.47
C THR A 180 33.73 -12.20 -14.41
N TYR A 181 32.99 -12.04 -13.31
CA TYR A 181 32.83 -13.10 -12.31
C TYR A 181 32.01 -14.27 -12.85
N ILE A 182 31.08 -14.02 -13.77
CA ILE A 182 30.37 -15.09 -14.47
C ILE A 182 31.37 -15.93 -15.25
N GLU A 183 32.26 -15.31 -16.02
CA GLU A 183 33.32 -15.99 -16.77
C GLU A 183 34.21 -16.85 -15.85
N THR A 184 34.59 -16.35 -14.67
CA THR A 184 35.34 -17.12 -13.67
C THR A 184 34.58 -18.36 -13.19
N VAL A 185 33.29 -18.22 -12.83
CA VAL A 185 32.48 -19.35 -12.35
C VAL A 185 32.26 -20.38 -13.47
N ILE A 186 32.07 -19.91 -14.71
CA ILE A 186 31.98 -20.81 -15.88
C ILE A 186 33.29 -21.56 -16.08
N ALA A 187 34.45 -20.91 -15.94
CA ALA A 187 35.75 -21.61 -16.09
C ALA A 187 35.93 -22.75 -15.08
N GLU A 188 35.36 -22.63 -13.87
CA GLU A 188 35.45 -23.66 -12.82
C GLU A 188 34.38 -24.75 -12.92
N ARG A 189 33.14 -24.39 -13.26
CA ARG A 189 31.96 -25.28 -13.19
C ARG A 189 31.42 -25.69 -14.56
N ASP A 190 31.89 -25.05 -15.62
CA ASP A 190 31.49 -25.25 -17.01
C ASP A 190 29.95 -25.26 -17.14
N ARG A 191 29.37 -26.22 -17.88
CA ARG A 191 27.93 -26.33 -18.11
C ARG A 191 27.08 -26.46 -16.84
N LYS A 192 27.66 -26.90 -15.72
CA LYS A 192 26.95 -27.11 -14.45
C LYS A 192 26.83 -25.85 -13.59
N ALA A 193 27.40 -24.72 -14.04
CA ALA A 193 27.40 -23.48 -13.27
C ALA A 193 25.99 -22.94 -12.98
N THR A 194 25.74 -22.57 -11.71
CA THR A 194 24.45 -22.03 -11.26
C THR A 194 24.56 -20.60 -10.73
N ILE A 195 23.43 -19.88 -10.68
CA ILE A 195 23.36 -18.53 -10.09
C ILE A 195 23.78 -18.56 -8.61
N SER A 196 23.52 -19.66 -7.89
CA SER A 196 23.98 -19.83 -6.50
C SER A 196 25.51 -19.85 -6.40
N ASP A 197 26.20 -20.46 -7.37
CA ASP A 197 27.67 -20.43 -7.44
C ASP A 197 28.18 -18.99 -7.62
N LEU A 198 27.57 -18.21 -8.53
CA LEU A 198 27.90 -16.80 -8.71
C LEU A 198 27.67 -15.98 -7.44
N VAL A 199 26.53 -16.18 -6.77
CA VAL A 199 26.22 -15.52 -5.50
C VAL A 199 27.28 -15.84 -4.45
N ASN A 200 27.70 -17.11 -4.35
CA ASN A 200 28.71 -17.52 -3.37
C ASN A 200 30.10 -16.94 -3.67
N VAL A 201 30.50 -16.82 -4.94
CA VAL A 201 31.76 -16.17 -5.31
C VAL A 201 31.72 -14.68 -4.97
N LEU A 202 30.66 -13.97 -5.36
CA LEU A 202 30.51 -12.53 -5.09
C LEU A 202 30.31 -12.21 -3.60
N ALA A 203 29.68 -13.12 -2.85
CA ALA A 203 29.45 -12.95 -1.41
C ALA A 203 30.76 -12.89 -0.62
N LYS A 204 31.78 -13.67 -1.03
CA LYS A 204 33.13 -13.61 -0.43
C LYS A 204 33.79 -12.24 -0.54
N GLU A 205 33.39 -11.44 -1.54
CA GLU A 205 33.90 -10.09 -1.78
C GLU A 205 32.93 -8.99 -1.28
N GLY A 206 31.82 -9.36 -0.63
CA GLY A 206 30.82 -8.41 -0.15
C GLY A 206 30.03 -7.70 -1.27
N LEU A 207 30.04 -8.28 -2.48
CA LEU A 207 29.42 -7.72 -3.69
C LEU A 207 27.97 -8.16 -3.91
N VAL A 208 27.35 -8.79 -2.91
CA VAL A 208 25.95 -9.22 -2.94
C VAL A 208 25.14 -8.52 -1.85
N GLY A 209 24.13 -7.77 -2.26
CA GLY A 209 23.07 -7.25 -1.39
C GLY A 209 21.78 -8.03 -1.56
N TYR A 210 20.82 -7.79 -0.67
CA TYR A 210 19.47 -8.34 -0.79
C TYR A 210 18.40 -7.26 -0.65
N VAL A 211 17.21 -7.58 -1.15
CA VAL A 211 16.01 -6.77 -0.99
C VAL A 211 14.99 -7.60 -0.23
N ASP A 212 14.57 -7.13 0.94
CA ASP A 212 13.52 -7.79 1.71
C ASP A 212 12.16 -7.59 1.04
N VAL A 213 11.60 -8.70 0.58
CA VAL A 213 10.31 -8.77 -0.12
C VAL A 213 9.26 -9.52 0.69
N SER A 214 9.54 -9.75 1.98
CA SER A 214 8.62 -10.39 2.92
C SER A 214 7.23 -9.73 2.90
N GLY A 215 6.20 -10.57 2.75
CA GLY A 215 4.80 -10.13 2.71
C GLY A 215 4.24 -9.83 1.32
N HIS A 216 5.09 -9.79 0.28
CA HIS A 216 4.64 -9.83 -1.10
C HIS A 216 4.31 -11.26 -1.53
N LEU A 217 3.37 -11.39 -2.47
CA LEU A 217 3.00 -12.67 -3.05
C LEU A 217 3.96 -13.03 -4.18
N TRP A 218 4.51 -14.23 -4.09
CA TRP A 218 5.25 -14.89 -5.14
C TRP A 218 5.16 -16.42 -4.95
N HIS A 219 5.44 -17.19 -6.01
CA HIS A 219 5.47 -18.65 -5.97
C HIS A 219 6.25 -19.20 -7.17
N ASP A 220 6.98 -20.29 -6.98
CA ASP A 220 7.64 -21.07 -8.03
C ASP A 220 6.76 -22.24 -8.51
N ILE A 221 6.78 -22.52 -9.81
CA ILE A 221 5.89 -23.50 -10.45
C ILE A 221 6.69 -24.71 -10.90
N ASP A 222 6.72 -25.74 -10.05
CA ASP A 222 7.48 -26.97 -10.29
C ASP A 222 6.62 -28.24 -10.32
N THR A 223 5.44 -28.24 -9.70
CA THR A 223 4.51 -29.39 -9.65
C THR A 223 3.11 -29.06 -10.17
N PRO A 224 2.30 -30.05 -10.57
CA PRO A 224 0.91 -29.82 -10.97
C PRO A 224 0.09 -29.11 -9.87
N GLU A 225 0.37 -29.40 -8.60
CA GLU A 225 -0.24 -28.70 -7.46
C GLU A 225 0.15 -27.21 -7.41
N ASP A 226 1.39 -26.88 -7.78
CA ASP A 226 1.85 -25.48 -7.86
C ASP A 226 1.18 -24.71 -8.99
N VAL A 227 0.82 -25.37 -10.09
CA VAL A 227 0.02 -24.74 -11.16
C VAL A 227 -1.32 -24.27 -10.61
N GLU A 228 -2.02 -25.12 -9.85
CA GLU A 228 -3.30 -24.74 -9.25
C GLU A 228 -3.16 -23.64 -8.18
N ARG A 229 -2.06 -23.67 -7.42
CA ARG A 229 -1.72 -22.58 -6.49
C ARG A 229 -1.43 -21.27 -7.22
N ALA A 230 -0.65 -21.31 -8.30
CA ALA A 230 -0.30 -20.17 -9.11
C ALA A 230 -1.54 -19.53 -9.75
N ARG A 231 -2.48 -20.34 -10.25
CA ARG A 231 -3.79 -19.85 -10.74
C ARG A 231 -4.56 -19.09 -9.67
N LYS A 232 -4.63 -19.61 -8.44
CA LYS A 232 -5.27 -18.92 -7.30
C LYS A 232 -4.49 -17.67 -6.87
N LEU A 233 -3.16 -17.73 -6.93
CA LEU A 233 -2.28 -16.64 -6.52
C LEU A 233 -2.32 -15.48 -7.51
N TYR A 234 -2.41 -15.76 -8.80
CA TYR A 234 -2.53 -14.78 -9.88
C TYR A 234 -3.64 -13.77 -9.60
N TRP A 235 -4.85 -14.24 -9.25
CA TRP A 235 -5.97 -13.36 -8.88
C TRP A 235 -5.70 -12.45 -7.68
N LYS A 236 -4.97 -12.96 -6.68
CA LYS A 236 -4.58 -12.16 -5.51
C LYS A 236 -3.52 -11.12 -5.87
N ILE A 237 -2.59 -11.48 -6.76
CA ILE A 237 -1.57 -10.56 -7.28
C ILE A 237 -2.25 -9.44 -8.09
N LEU A 238 -3.17 -9.78 -9.01
CA LEU A 238 -3.96 -8.79 -9.74
C LEU A 238 -4.67 -7.82 -8.79
N ALA A 239 -5.38 -8.36 -7.79
CA ALA A 239 -6.09 -7.54 -6.81
C ALA A 239 -5.17 -6.55 -6.08
N ARG A 240 -3.96 -6.99 -5.68
CA ARG A 240 -2.98 -6.14 -4.99
C ARG A 240 -2.35 -5.10 -5.92
N ASN A 241 -2.05 -5.45 -7.17
CA ASN A 241 -1.48 -4.53 -8.16
C ASN A 241 -2.45 -3.40 -8.54
N LEU A 242 -3.76 -3.59 -8.35
CA LEU A 242 -4.77 -2.57 -8.63
C LEU A 242 -4.82 -1.46 -7.56
N VAL A 243 -4.45 -1.77 -6.31
CA VAL A 243 -4.38 -0.80 -5.21
C VAL A 243 -3.18 0.12 -5.42
N LYS A 244 -3.42 1.44 -5.43
CA LYS A 244 -2.34 2.43 -5.64
C LYS A 244 -1.70 2.79 -4.30
N GLU A 245 -0.38 3.02 -4.30
CA GLU A 245 0.32 3.55 -3.12
C GLU A 245 -0.21 4.93 -2.69
N SER A 246 -0.73 5.69 -3.66
CA SER A 246 -1.32 7.01 -3.46
C SER A 246 -2.76 7.00 -2.94
N ASP A 247 -3.39 5.83 -2.85
CA ASP A 247 -4.76 5.71 -2.32
C ASP A 247 -4.79 6.15 -0.85
N GLY A 248 -5.81 6.94 -0.51
CA GLY A 248 -6.05 7.33 0.87
C GLY A 248 -6.52 6.17 1.74
N ILE A 249 -6.69 6.45 3.03
CA ILE A 249 -7.03 5.43 4.04
C ILE A 249 -8.41 4.82 3.77
N VAL A 250 -9.39 5.63 3.35
CA VAL A 250 -10.74 5.13 3.05
C VAL A 250 -10.70 4.25 1.80
N SER A 251 -10.05 4.71 0.74
CA SER A 251 -9.94 3.94 -0.48
C SER A 251 -9.24 2.62 -0.26
N ARG A 252 -8.09 2.62 0.43
CA ARG A 252 -7.28 1.43 0.66
C ARG A 252 -8.00 0.34 1.46
N TYR A 253 -8.76 0.72 2.49
CA TYR A 253 -9.38 -0.24 3.40
C TYR A 253 -10.84 -0.54 3.10
N ILE A 254 -11.55 0.36 2.43
CA ILE A 254 -12.98 0.23 2.14
C ILE A 254 -13.20 0.18 0.62
N ASN A 255 -12.97 1.28 -0.11
CA ASN A 255 -13.42 1.39 -1.50
C ASN A 255 -12.82 0.30 -2.39
N ARG A 256 -11.50 0.06 -2.30
CA ARG A 256 -10.78 -0.95 -3.10
C ARG A 256 -11.28 -2.36 -2.86
N ARG A 257 -11.81 -2.69 -1.69
CA ARG A 257 -12.39 -4.03 -1.48
C ARG A 257 -13.60 -4.28 -2.35
N ILE A 258 -14.35 -3.22 -2.65
CA ILE A 258 -15.57 -3.28 -3.45
C ILE A 258 -15.24 -3.04 -4.92
N SER A 259 -14.56 -1.94 -5.26
CA SER A 259 -14.22 -1.64 -6.67
C SER A 259 -13.36 -2.71 -7.30
N THR A 260 -12.29 -3.16 -6.62
CA THR A 260 -11.44 -4.23 -7.17
C THR A 260 -12.20 -5.55 -7.32
N ALA A 261 -13.14 -5.87 -6.42
CA ALA A 261 -13.98 -7.06 -6.59
C ALA A 261 -14.88 -6.95 -7.83
N ILE A 262 -15.48 -5.78 -8.07
CA ILE A 262 -16.28 -5.52 -9.29
C ILE A 262 -15.41 -5.61 -10.54
N SER A 263 -14.27 -4.93 -10.56
CA SER A 263 -13.33 -4.91 -11.68
C SER A 263 -12.81 -6.30 -12.03
N LEU A 264 -12.45 -7.11 -11.03
CA LEU A 264 -12.00 -8.49 -11.25
C LEU A 264 -13.14 -9.40 -11.70
N ALA A 265 -14.37 -9.20 -11.22
CA ALA A 265 -15.52 -9.96 -11.69
C ALA A 265 -15.79 -9.69 -13.18
N LEU A 266 -15.73 -8.42 -13.61
CA LEU A 266 -15.88 -8.05 -15.02
C LEU A 266 -14.75 -8.61 -15.88
N TYR A 267 -13.51 -8.54 -15.40
CA TYR A 267 -12.35 -9.10 -16.08
C TYR A 267 -12.44 -10.62 -16.23
N ARG A 268 -12.80 -11.33 -15.16
CA ARG A 268 -13.03 -12.78 -15.16
C ARG A 268 -14.15 -13.21 -16.10
N ALA A 269 -15.21 -12.41 -16.18
CA ALA A 269 -16.31 -12.63 -17.11
C ALA A 269 -15.97 -12.23 -18.56
N LYS A 270 -14.78 -11.67 -18.81
CA LYS A 270 -14.34 -11.13 -20.11
C LYS A 270 -15.29 -10.05 -20.65
N ILE A 271 -15.96 -9.33 -19.76
CA ILE A 271 -16.87 -8.23 -20.10
C ILE A 271 -16.05 -6.94 -20.13
N PHE A 272 -15.70 -6.49 -21.34
CA PHE A 272 -15.03 -5.22 -21.52
C PHE A 272 -16.08 -4.09 -21.57
N ILE A 273 -16.04 -3.20 -20.57
CA ILE A 273 -16.75 -1.93 -20.57
C ILE A 273 -15.71 -0.84 -20.76
N HIS A 274 -15.91 0.05 -21.73
CA HIS A 274 -14.94 1.10 -21.99
C HIS A 274 -14.76 1.99 -20.75
N PRO A 275 -13.52 2.24 -20.26
CA PRO A 275 -13.28 3.01 -19.03
C PRO A 275 -14.00 4.36 -18.98
N ASN A 276 -14.00 5.12 -20.07
CA ASN A 276 -14.70 6.41 -20.12
C ASN A 276 -16.23 6.29 -19.90
N ILE A 277 -16.87 5.18 -20.30
CA ILE A 277 -18.30 4.96 -20.02
C ILE A 277 -18.50 4.75 -18.52
N VAL A 278 -17.61 4.01 -17.88
CA VAL A 278 -17.62 3.81 -16.44
C VAL A 278 -17.43 5.15 -15.71
N SER A 279 -16.48 5.99 -16.13
CA SER A 279 -16.29 7.34 -15.59
C SER A 279 -17.55 8.20 -15.73
N LEU A 280 -18.25 8.13 -16.87
CA LEU A 280 -19.50 8.88 -17.10
C LEU A 280 -20.66 8.38 -16.22
N ILE A 281 -20.77 7.07 -15.99
CA ILE A 281 -21.77 6.51 -15.07
C ILE A 281 -21.49 6.98 -13.63
N ILE A 282 -20.24 6.92 -13.18
CA ILE A 282 -19.82 7.39 -11.85
C ILE A 282 -20.11 8.88 -11.71
N PHE A 283 -19.77 9.67 -12.73
CA PHE A 283 -20.09 11.09 -12.79
C PHE A 283 -21.60 11.35 -12.65
N ALA A 284 -22.45 10.62 -13.38
CA ALA A 284 -23.90 10.76 -13.29
C ALA A 284 -24.43 10.45 -11.87
N ILE A 285 -23.87 9.43 -11.20
CA ILE A 285 -24.19 9.12 -9.79
C ILE A 285 -23.80 10.28 -8.88
N GLY A 286 -22.62 10.86 -9.06
CA GLY A 286 -22.15 12.02 -8.28
C GLY A 286 -22.98 13.29 -8.50
N VAL A 287 -23.43 13.55 -9.74
CA VAL A 287 -24.34 14.65 -10.06
C VAL A 287 -25.70 14.42 -9.39
N LEU A 288 -26.25 13.21 -9.49
CA LEU A 288 -27.51 12.86 -8.83
C LEU A 288 -27.41 13.00 -7.31
N ALA A 289 -26.30 12.57 -6.71
CA ALA A 289 -26.03 12.76 -5.29
C ALA A 289 -26.09 14.23 -4.89
N SER A 290 -25.43 15.10 -5.66
CA SER A 290 -25.42 16.54 -5.44
C SER A 290 -26.83 17.14 -5.58
N ALA A 291 -27.57 16.76 -6.63
CA ALA A 291 -28.95 17.21 -6.84
C ALA A 291 -29.88 16.81 -5.68
N LEU A 292 -29.75 15.59 -5.13
CA LEU A 292 -30.55 15.17 -3.98
C LEU A 292 -30.25 15.98 -2.73
N VAL A 293 -28.98 16.26 -2.43
CA VAL A 293 -28.61 17.17 -1.32
C VAL A 293 -29.18 18.56 -1.55
N PHE A 294 -29.09 19.08 -2.78
CA PHE A 294 -29.67 20.37 -3.14
C PHE A 294 -31.18 20.41 -2.90
N LEU A 295 -31.90 19.33 -3.21
CA LEU A 295 -33.34 19.20 -2.99
C LEU A 295 -33.73 18.87 -1.54
N GLY A 296 -32.78 18.78 -0.60
CA GLY A 296 -33.06 18.53 0.81
C GLY A 296 -32.92 17.06 1.25
N ASN A 297 -32.72 16.12 0.33
CA ASN A 297 -32.57 14.69 0.66
C ASN A 297 -31.11 14.34 1.00
N MET A 298 -30.73 14.69 2.23
CA MET A 298 -29.34 14.59 2.72
C MET A 298 -28.83 13.16 2.79
N VAL A 299 -29.63 12.25 3.33
CA VAL A 299 -29.20 10.87 3.59
C VAL A 299 -28.96 10.13 2.28
N LEU A 300 -29.90 10.21 1.34
CA LEU A 300 -29.75 9.54 0.05
C LEU A 300 -28.61 10.18 -0.77
N GLY A 301 -28.49 11.52 -0.75
CA GLY A 301 -27.37 12.21 -1.39
C GLY A 301 -26.01 11.80 -0.81
N ALA A 302 -25.89 11.68 0.51
CA ALA A 302 -24.69 11.21 1.19
C ALA A 302 -24.35 9.74 0.85
N ILE A 303 -25.35 8.86 0.76
CA ILE A 303 -25.14 7.46 0.35
C ILE A 303 -24.64 7.40 -1.10
N LEU A 304 -25.25 8.16 -2.01
CA LEU A 304 -24.86 8.14 -3.42
C LEU A 304 -23.48 8.74 -3.67
N ILE A 305 -23.06 9.78 -2.95
CA ILE A 305 -21.70 10.33 -3.11
C ILE A 305 -20.64 9.36 -2.59
N LEU A 306 -20.94 8.61 -1.51
CA LEU A 306 -20.06 7.53 -1.03
C LEU A 306 -19.99 6.39 -2.05
N LEU A 307 -21.13 6.01 -2.66
CA LEU A 307 -21.16 5.03 -3.73
C LEU A 307 -20.33 5.49 -4.93
N SER A 308 -20.45 6.75 -5.34
CA SER A 308 -19.62 7.35 -6.40
C SER A 308 -18.13 7.23 -6.06
N SER A 309 -17.73 7.59 -4.84
CA SER A 309 -16.34 7.48 -4.35
C SER A 309 -15.82 6.03 -4.30
N ILE A 310 -16.70 5.06 -4.02
CA ILE A 310 -16.35 3.64 -4.04
C ILE A 310 -16.09 3.17 -5.48
N LEU A 311 -16.99 3.54 -6.40
CA LEU A 311 -16.97 3.13 -7.80
C LEU A 311 -15.92 3.87 -8.64
N ASP A 312 -15.47 5.05 -8.21
CA ASP A 312 -14.37 5.85 -8.77
C ASP A 312 -13.10 5.05 -9.10
N GLY A 313 -12.88 3.94 -8.40
CA GLY A 313 -11.76 3.07 -8.67
C GLY A 313 -11.88 2.22 -9.94
N VAL A 314 -13.11 1.93 -10.38
CA VAL A 314 -13.43 0.84 -11.32
C VAL A 314 -12.98 1.17 -12.74
N ASP A 315 -13.15 2.40 -13.21
CA ASP A 315 -12.74 2.81 -14.56
C ASP A 315 -11.22 2.66 -14.76
N GLY A 316 -10.43 3.16 -13.81
CA GLY A 316 -8.99 3.10 -13.80
C GLY A 316 -8.48 1.70 -13.55
N GLU A 317 -9.21 0.83 -12.85
CA GLU A 317 -8.88 -0.59 -12.67
C GLU A 317 -9.14 -1.41 -13.93
N ILE A 318 -10.32 -1.27 -14.54
CA ILE A 318 -10.67 -1.89 -15.83
C ILE A 318 -9.65 -1.46 -16.90
N ALA A 319 -9.28 -0.19 -16.93
CA ALA A 319 -8.28 0.32 -17.87
C ALA A 319 -6.92 -0.38 -17.73
N ARG A 320 -6.51 -0.83 -16.53
CA ARG A 320 -5.24 -1.58 -16.36
C ARG A 320 -5.42 -3.06 -16.68
N LEU A 321 -6.50 -3.67 -16.20
CA LEU A 321 -6.79 -5.08 -16.42
C LEU A 321 -6.87 -5.41 -17.91
N PHE A 322 -7.59 -4.58 -18.68
CA PHE A 322 -7.74 -4.74 -20.12
C PHE A 322 -6.67 -4.00 -20.96
N LYS A 323 -5.61 -3.48 -20.32
CA LYS A 323 -4.53 -2.71 -20.98
C LYS A 323 -5.04 -1.55 -21.88
N ALA A 324 -6.16 -0.94 -21.49
CA ALA A 324 -6.87 0.12 -22.22
C ALA A 324 -6.67 1.52 -21.61
N ARG A 325 -5.52 1.77 -20.97
CA ARG A 325 -5.22 3.09 -20.37
C ARG A 325 -5.01 4.14 -21.46
N THR A 326 -5.67 5.29 -21.34
CA THR A 326 -5.49 6.42 -22.25
C THR A 326 -5.22 7.71 -21.48
N ARG A 327 -4.49 8.65 -22.10
CA ARG A 327 -4.27 9.99 -21.52
C ARG A 327 -5.57 10.77 -21.39
N LEU A 328 -6.44 10.65 -22.39
CA LEU A 328 -7.77 11.29 -22.39
C LEU A 328 -8.62 10.78 -21.23
N GLY A 329 -8.67 9.47 -21.01
CA GLY A 329 -9.44 8.88 -19.90
C GLY A 329 -8.95 9.38 -18.53
N ALA A 330 -7.63 9.41 -18.32
CA ALA A 330 -7.06 9.94 -17.07
C ALA A 330 -7.36 11.43 -16.84
N TYR A 331 -7.38 12.23 -17.90
CA TYR A 331 -7.76 13.64 -17.82
C TYR A 331 -9.26 13.81 -17.55
N LEU A 332 -10.11 13.06 -18.27
CA LEU A 332 -11.56 13.07 -18.11
C LEU A 332 -11.95 12.72 -16.67
N ASP A 333 -11.43 11.62 -16.14
CA ASP A 333 -11.61 11.18 -14.75
C ASP A 333 -11.30 12.32 -13.76
N THR A 334 -10.11 12.92 -13.88
CA THR A 334 -9.68 14.03 -13.02
C THR A 334 -10.64 15.24 -13.08
N VAL A 335 -11.13 15.59 -14.27
CA VAL A 335 -12.03 16.75 -14.47
C VAL A 335 -13.43 16.46 -13.91
N LEU A 336 -14.02 15.30 -14.24
CA LEU A 336 -15.35 14.90 -13.77
C LEU A 336 -15.39 14.85 -12.24
N ASP A 337 -14.31 14.36 -11.61
CA ASP A 337 -14.12 14.38 -10.17
C ASP A 337 -14.18 15.78 -9.56
N ARG A 338 -13.52 16.76 -10.19
CA ARG A 338 -13.56 18.14 -9.69
C ARG A 338 -14.96 18.72 -9.81
N ILE A 339 -15.66 18.45 -10.91
CA ILE A 339 -17.03 18.92 -11.12
C ILE A 339 -17.96 18.34 -10.05
N VAL A 340 -17.93 17.02 -9.82
CA VAL A 340 -18.77 16.36 -8.80
C VAL A 340 -18.46 16.88 -7.41
N ASP A 341 -17.18 16.97 -7.03
CA ASP A 341 -16.77 17.49 -5.72
C ASP A 341 -17.33 18.92 -5.52
N THR A 342 -17.21 19.79 -6.52
CA THR A 342 -17.70 21.17 -6.46
C THR A 342 -19.23 21.23 -6.39
N LEU A 343 -19.94 20.45 -7.20
CA LEU A 343 -21.41 20.40 -7.17
C LEU A 343 -21.93 19.93 -5.82
N PHE A 344 -21.31 18.89 -5.24
CA PHE A 344 -21.70 18.35 -3.95
C PHE A 344 -21.48 19.36 -2.83
N MET A 345 -20.29 19.97 -2.77
CA MET A 345 -19.97 21.01 -1.78
C MET A 345 -20.88 22.23 -1.92
N THR A 346 -21.21 22.65 -3.15
CA THR A 346 -22.12 23.78 -3.42
C THR A 346 -23.54 23.45 -2.97
N SER A 347 -24.01 22.24 -3.23
CA SER A 347 -25.34 21.78 -2.80
C SER A 347 -25.45 21.73 -1.28
N MET A 348 -24.40 21.26 -0.61
CA MET A 348 -24.28 21.24 0.85
C MET A 348 -24.21 22.67 1.44
N PHE A 349 -23.51 23.59 0.77
CA PHE A 349 -23.44 24.99 1.19
C PHE A 349 -24.78 25.72 1.00
N TYR A 350 -25.52 25.42 -0.07
CA TYR A 350 -26.88 25.92 -0.24
C TYR A 350 -27.78 25.54 0.94
N GLN A 351 -27.65 24.31 1.45
CA GLN A 351 -28.40 23.85 2.63
C GLN A 351 -28.00 24.57 3.92
N VAL A 352 -26.71 24.91 4.08
CA VAL A 352 -26.24 25.78 5.18
C VAL A 352 -26.87 27.17 5.07
N LEU A 353 -26.90 27.75 3.87
CA LEU A 353 -27.49 29.07 3.64
C LEU A 353 -28.99 29.08 3.95
N LEU A 354 -29.75 28.07 3.51
CA LEU A 354 -31.18 27.98 3.81
C LEU A 354 -31.45 27.97 5.32
N ARG A 355 -30.68 27.19 6.09
CA ARG A 355 -30.79 27.15 7.57
C ARG A 355 -30.41 28.47 8.24
N THR A 356 -29.46 29.19 7.65
CA THR A 356 -28.93 30.44 8.23
C THR A 356 -29.80 31.63 7.88
N LEU A 357 -30.44 31.65 6.71
CA LEU A 357 -31.34 32.73 6.30
C LEU A 357 -32.63 32.81 7.14
N GLU A 358 -33.00 31.75 7.86
CA GLU A 358 -34.07 31.78 8.86
C GLU A 358 -33.69 32.61 10.11
N TYR A 359 -32.40 32.79 10.40
CA TYR A 359 -31.86 33.54 11.54
C TYR A 359 -30.88 34.62 11.04
N VAL A 360 -31.40 35.81 10.75
CA VAL A 360 -30.74 36.85 9.93
C VAL A 360 -29.59 37.56 10.68
N GLU A 361 -28.43 36.92 10.82
CA GLU A 361 -27.16 37.60 11.13
C GLU A 361 -26.23 37.66 9.90
N PRO A 362 -26.08 38.84 9.24
CA PRO A 362 -25.23 39.01 8.05
C PRO A 362 -23.78 38.55 8.24
N LEU A 363 -23.27 38.64 9.47
CA LEU A 363 -21.91 38.24 9.82
C LEU A 363 -21.72 36.72 9.75
N GLN A 364 -22.71 35.94 10.22
CA GLN A 364 -22.66 34.48 10.15
C GLN A 364 -22.66 34.00 8.70
N VAL A 365 -23.51 34.58 7.85
CA VAL A 365 -23.54 34.29 6.41
C VAL A 365 -22.18 34.61 5.77
N THR A 366 -21.57 35.73 6.14
CA THR A 366 -20.24 36.13 5.64
C THR A 366 -19.16 35.12 6.03
N LEU A 367 -19.13 34.69 7.30
CA LEU A 367 -18.15 33.71 7.80
C LEU A 367 -18.33 32.34 7.15
N GLN A 368 -19.57 31.86 7.00
CA GLN A 368 -19.85 30.60 6.31
C GLN A 368 -19.47 30.67 4.83
N THR A 369 -19.71 31.80 4.16
CA THR A 369 -19.31 32.01 2.76
C THR A 369 -17.79 32.02 2.61
N LEU A 370 -17.07 32.67 3.54
CA LEU A 370 -15.61 32.67 3.56
C LEU A 370 -15.06 31.26 3.81
N LEU A 371 -15.63 30.52 4.76
CA LEU A 371 -15.28 29.12 5.01
C LEU A 371 -15.49 28.26 3.76
N PHE A 372 -16.62 28.41 3.08
CA PHE A 372 -16.91 27.70 1.84
C PHE A 372 -15.90 28.05 0.72
N GLY A 373 -15.53 29.32 0.60
CA GLY A 373 -14.45 29.75 -0.30
C GLY A 373 -13.12 29.05 0.00
N LEU A 374 -12.75 28.94 1.29
CA LEU A 374 -11.56 28.20 1.73
C LEU A 374 -11.66 26.70 1.42
N VAL A 375 -12.84 26.10 1.54
CA VAL A 375 -13.09 24.68 1.19
C VAL A 375 -12.90 24.43 -0.29
N LEU A 376 -13.56 25.22 -1.15
CA LEU A 376 -13.48 25.06 -2.60
C LEU A 376 -12.04 25.26 -3.09
N LEU A 377 -11.41 26.37 -2.71
CA LEU A 377 -10.04 26.67 -3.09
C LEU A 377 -9.08 25.63 -2.54
N GLY A 378 -9.21 25.25 -1.27
CA GLY A 378 -8.38 24.22 -0.65
C GLY A 378 -8.48 22.88 -1.37
N SER A 379 -9.69 22.41 -1.67
CA SER A 379 -9.91 21.12 -2.36
C SER A 379 -9.29 21.09 -3.76
N ILE A 380 -9.39 22.20 -4.51
CA ILE A 380 -8.76 22.34 -5.83
C ILE A 380 -7.24 22.41 -5.70
N TYR A 381 -6.73 23.22 -4.77
CA TYR A 381 -5.29 23.42 -4.57
C TYR A 381 -4.57 22.17 -4.09
N VAL A 382 -5.21 21.28 -3.32
CA VAL A 382 -4.62 19.98 -2.97
C VAL A 382 -4.27 19.21 -4.25
N SER A 383 -5.18 19.18 -5.24
CA SER A 383 -4.95 18.51 -6.52
C SER A 383 -3.89 19.24 -7.35
N TYR A 384 -3.97 20.57 -7.42
CA TYR A 384 -3.03 21.41 -8.18
C TYR A 384 -1.60 21.28 -7.68
N VAL A 385 -1.37 21.46 -6.37
CA VAL A 385 -0.06 21.30 -5.72
C VAL A 385 0.47 19.89 -5.90
N SER A 386 -0.39 18.87 -5.78
CA SER A 386 0.00 17.47 -6.01
C SER A 386 0.51 17.21 -7.43
N ASN A 387 0.02 17.97 -8.42
CA ASN A 387 0.43 17.84 -9.81
C ASN A 387 1.73 18.61 -10.11
N ILE A 388 1.89 19.81 -9.54
CA ILE A 388 3.07 20.66 -9.76
C ILE A 388 4.34 20.12 -9.12
N VAL A 389 4.24 19.59 -7.89
CA VAL A 389 5.43 19.09 -7.20
C VAL A 389 5.89 17.78 -7.84
N GLU A 390 7.16 17.73 -8.26
CA GLU A 390 7.76 16.57 -8.92
C GLU A 390 7.90 15.36 -7.98
N ASP A 391 8.23 15.61 -6.71
CA ASP A 391 8.37 14.56 -5.70
C ASP A 391 7.00 13.99 -5.31
N LYS A 392 6.54 13.00 -6.09
CA LYS A 392 5.28 12.30 -5.87
C LYS A 392 5.29 11.45 -4.60
N GLU A 393 6.44 10.98 -4.14
CA GLU A 393 6.56 10.19 -2.91
C GLU A 393 6.33 11.08 -1.68
N LEU A 394 6.95 12.27 -1.66
CA LEU A 394 6.70 13.29 -0.65
C LEU A 394 5.22 13.71 -0.61
N ILE A 395 4.64 14.02 -1.77
CA ILE A 395 3.23 14.42 -1.87
C ILE A 395 2.30 13.32 -1.37
N SER A 396 2.50 12.08 -1.82
CA SER A 396 1.72 10.93 -1.38
C SER A 396 1.77 10.77 0.14
N ARG A 397 2.97 10.88 0.73
CA ARG A 397 3.20 10.79 2.17
C ARG A 397 2.52 11.92 2.95
N LEU A 398 2.67 13.18 2.50
CA LEU A 398 2.09 14.33 3.18
C LEU A 398 0.56 14.33 3.11
N ARG A 399 -0.01 14.04 1.93
CA ARG A 399 -1.45 14.00 1.71
C ARG A 399 -2.13 12.88 2.49
N SER A 400 -1.44 11.75 2.62
CA SER A 400 -1.90 10.57 3.38
C SER A 400 -1.55 10.63 4.87
N SER A 401 -0.89 11.70 5.32
CA SER A 401 -0.66 11.95 6.74
C SER A 401 -1.79 12.78 7.32
N PHE A 402 -2.02 12.64 8.61
CA PHE A 402 -3.05 13.42 9.28
C PHE A 402 -2.71 14.93 9.30
N PRO A 403 -3.71 15.82 9.16
CA PRO A 403 -5.09 15.55 8.73
C PRO A 403 -5.11 15.07 7.26
N TRP A 404 -5.82 13.97 7.01
CA TRP A 404 -5.84 13.34 5.69
C TRP A 404 -6.48 14.25 4.64
N ALA A 405 -5.65 14.76 3.74
CA ALA A 405 -6.08 15.61 2.65
C ALA A 405 -6.40 14.82 1.38
N THR A 406 -6.46 13.48 1.40
CA THR A 406 -6.83 12.70 0.22
C THR A 406 -8.32 12.84 -0.11
N ARG A 407 -8.65 12.77 -1.41
CA ARG A 407 -10.02 13.04 -1.89
C ARG A 407 -11.06 12.10 -1.26
N ASP A 408 -10.75 10.81 -1.19
CA ASP A 408 -11.56 9.77 -0.57
C ASP A 408 -11.98 10.14 0.86
N VAL A 409 -11.05 10.64 1.67
CA VAL A 409 -11.33 11.04 3.05
C VAL A 409 -12.14 12.34 3.08
N ARG A 410 -11.81 13.33 2.25
CA ARG A 410 -12.58 14.59 2.19
C ARG A 410 -14.03 14.35 1.79
N ILE A 411 -14.28 13.54 0.75
CA ILE A 411 -15.64 13.19 0.32
C ILE A 411 -16.37 12.37 1.37
N THR A 412 -15.68 11.43 2.03
CA THR A 412 -16.28 10.66 3.13
C THR A 412 -16.67 11.55 4.31
N ALA A 413 -15.80 12.48 4.70
CA ALA A 413 -16.08 13.44 5.76
C ALA A 413 -17.28 14.33 5.41
N LEU A 414 -17.35 14.84 4.18
CA LEU A 414 -18.48 15.63 3.71
C LEU A 414 -19.77 14.81 3.64
N ALA A 415 -19.71 13.56 3.21
CA ALA A 415 -20.89 12.68 3.16
C ALA A 415 -21.43 12.38 4.56
N ILE A 416 -20.56 12.04 5.51
CA ILE A 416 -20.95 11.81 6.92
C ILE A 416 -21.54 13.10 7.51
N ALA A 417 -20.87 14.23 7.33
CA ALA A 417 -21.36 15.54 7.77
C ALA A 417 -22.74 15.87 7.16
N THR A 418 -22.94 15.56 5.89
CA THR A 418 -24.22 15.77 5.19
C THR A 418 -25.32 14.88 5.76
N ALA A 419 -25.06 13.58 5.91
CA ALA A 419 -26.04 12.62 6.43
C ALA A 419 -26.49 12.97 7.86
N LEU A 420 -25.56 13.46 8.69
CA LEU A 420 -25.84 13.85 10.07
C LEU A 420 -26.36 15.30 10.21
N GLY A 421 -26.31 16.09 9.13
CA GLY A 421 -26.73 17.50 9.15
C GLY A 421 -25.72 18.47 9.78
N PHE A 422 -24.47 18.08 10.01
CA PHE A 422 -23.37 18.92 10.55
C PHE A 422 -22.49 19.46 9.43
N TYR A 423 -23.07 20.27 8.55
CA TYR A 423 -22.39 20.68 7.32
C TYR A 423 -21.12 21.48 7.58
N GLU A 424 -21.18 22.39 8.55
CA GLU A 424 -20.09 23.27 8.95
C GLU A 424 -18.88 22.46 9.41
N ALA A 425 -19.08 21.38 10.17
CA ALA A 425 -18.00 20.51 10.63
C ALA A 425 -17.28 19.83 9.45
N GLY A 426 -18.04 19.38 8.44
CA GLY A 426 -17.49 18.83 7.20
C GLY A 426 -16.62 19.85 6.45
N PHE A 427 -17.12 21.08 6.32
CA PHE A 427 -16.38 22.18 5.70
C PHE A 427 -15.13 22.58 6.49
N MET A 428 -15.23 22.68 7.82
CA MET A 428 -14.08 22.98 8.69
C MET A 428 -12.99 21.91 8.54
N TYR A 429 -13.35 20.63 8.53
CA TYR A 429 -12.40 19.54 8.30
C TYR A 429 -11.71 19.67 6.94
N VAL A 430 -12.47 19.84 5.86
CA VAL A 430 -11.91 19.91 4.50
C VAL A 430 -11.02 21.13 4.34
N ALA A 431 -11.42 22.30 4.85
CA ALA A 431 -10.60 23.50 4.85
C ALA A 431 -9.29 23.26 5.62
N PHE A 432 -9.39 22.79 6.87
CA PHE A 432 -8.21 22.54 7.70
C PHE A 432 -7.26 21.52 7.06
N ALA A 433 -7.76 20.36 6.64
CA ALA A 433 -6.94 19.32 6.02
C ALA A 433 -6.23 19.81 4.75
N SER A 434 -6.95 20.52 3.89
CA SER A 434 -6.42 21.02 2.61
C SER A 434 -5.34 22.08 2.82
N TRP A 435 -5.63 23.11 3.63
CA TRP A 435 -4.69 24.20 3.87
C TRP A 435 -3.49 23.76 4.70
N PHE A 436 -3.67 22.84 5.65
CA PHE A 436 -2.56 22.26 6.40
C PHE A 436 -1.65 21.39 5.52
N PHE A 437 -2.22 20.63 4.58
CA PHE A 437 -1.41 19.93 3.58
C PHE A 437 -0.61 20.91 2.71
N ILE A 438 -1.24 21.96 2.20
CA ILE A 438 -0.60 22.96 1.34
C ILE A 438 0.56 23.65 2.09
N THR A 439 0.35 24.08 3.33
CA THR A 439 1.40 24.73 4.13
C THR A 439 2.57 23.78 4.42
N ARG A 440 2.31 22.50 4.68
CA ARG A 440 3.39 21.50 4.85
C ARG A 440 4.19 21.28 3.59
N VAL A 441 3.54 21.22 2.43
CA VAL A 441 4.24 21.13 1.14
C VAL A 441 5.10 22.38 0.91
N LEU A 442 4.54 23.58 1.12
CA LEU A 442 5.28 24.84 0.99
C LEU A 442 6.48 24.89 1.93
N PHE A 443 6.32 24.48 3.19
CA PHE A 443 7.41 24.42 4.15
C PHE A 443 8.47 23.40 3.77
N SER A 444 8.08 22.22 3.26
CA SER A 444 9.02 21.22 2.75
C SER A 444 9.82 21.73 1.55
N VAL A 445 9.15 22.34 0.57
CA VAL A 445 9.79 22.95 -0.61
C VAL A 445 10.71 24.11 -0.20
N TRP A 446 10.28 24.96 0.73
CA TRP A 446 11.08 26.06 1.25
C TRP A 446 12.33 25.56 1.98
N ARG A 447 12.20 24.54 2.84
CA ARG A 447 13.30 23.97 3.61
C ARG A 447 14.34 23.26 2.73
N GLU A 448 13.92 22.66 1.61
CA GLU A 448 14.83 22.06 0.65
C GLU A 448 15.59 23.09 -0.20
N GLY A 449 15.32 24.39 0.01
CA GLY A 449 15.79 25.50 -0.80
C GLY A 449 15.04 25.53 -2.13
N VAL A 450 14.87 26.71 -2.71
CA VAL A 450 14.47 26.85 -4.12
C VAL A 450 15.56 26.17 -4.95
N LYS A 451 15.43 24.87 -5.20
CA LYS A 451 16.16 24.23 -6.28
C LYS A 451 15.61 24.91 -7.54
N PRO A 452 16.42 25.68 -8.28
CA PRO A 452 15.96 26.27 -9.52
C PRO A 452 15.36 25.14 -10.37
N ILE A 453 14.24 25.42 -11.04
CA ILE A 453 13.68 24.52 -12.07
C ILE A 453 14.81 24.27 -13.06
N LYS A 454 15.47 23.12 -12.95
CA LYS A 454 16.59 22.78 -13.81
C LYS A 454 16.01 22.22 -15.10
N LEU A 455 16.19 22.98 -16.19
CA LEU A 455 16.42 22.36 -17.50
C LEU A 455 17.49 21.28 -17.32
N PHE A 456 17.22 20.10 -17.90
CA PHE A 456 18.07 18.90 -17.90
C PHE A 456 19.55 19.16 -17.60
N SER A 457 20.05 18.58 -16.51
CA SER A 457 21.49 18.38 -16.30
C SER A 457 21.73 17.07 -15.56
N ILE A 458 22.55 16.23 -16.18
CA ILE A 458 23.02 14.89 -15.77
C ILE A 458 23.47 14.85 -14.29
N PRO A 459 23.20 13.76 -13.54
CA PRO A 459 23.42 13.73 -12.11
C PRO A 459 24.90 13.55 -11.74
N ARG A 460 25.37 14.38 -10.80
CA ARG A 460 26.48 14.03 -9.90
C ARG A 460 26.08 14.39 -8.48
N LEU A 461 25.73 13.38 -7.69
CA LEU A 461 25.79 13.49 -6.23
C LEU A 461 26.43 12.22 -5.69
N ARG A 462 27.57 12.44 -5.02
CA ARG A 462 28.39 11.45 -4.32
C ARG A 462 27.55 10.68 -3.29
N GLY A 463 27.92 9.42 -3.12
CA GLY A 463 27.30 8.44 -2.23
C GLY A 463 26.87 9.02 -0.89
N LEU A 464 25.56 9.14 -0.71
CA LEU A 464 24.97 9.02 0.60
C LEU A 464 25.15 7.56 0.99
N LYS A 465 26.02 7.31 1.98
CA LYS A 465 26.00 6.02 2.68
C LYS A 465 24.55 5.76 3.09
N PRO A 466 23.98 4.57 2.84
CA PRO A 466 22.71 4.21 3.43
C PRO A 466 22.84 4.46 4.93
N ARG A 467 21.97 5.30 5.49
CA ARG A 467 21.86 5.37 6.94
C ARG A 467 21.48 3.96 7.36
N PRO A 468 22.25 3.31 8.26
CA PRO A 468 21.85 2.01 8.77
C PRO A 468 20.40 2.13 9.23
N GLU A 469 19.55 1.16 8.91
CA GLU A 469 18.26 1.04 9.55
C GLU A 469 18.51 0.85 11.05
N ILE A 470 18.54 1.96 11.77
CA ILE A 470 18.59 1.97 13.22
C ILE A 470 17.25 1.34 13.62
N LYS A 471 17.26 0.05 13.99
CA LYS A 471 16.15 -0.54 14.74
C LYS A 471 15.84 0.44 15.86
N PRO A 472 14.64 1.04 15.87
CA PRO A 472 14.35 2.11 16.82
C PRO A 472 14.60 1.55 18.22
N SER A 473 15.51 2.19 18.95
CA SER A 473 15.79 1.81 20.33
C SER A 473 14.47 1.80 21.09
N ILE A 474 14.27 0.78 21.94
CA ILE A 474 13.08 0.68 22.79
C ILE A 474 12.88 2.00 23.56
N SER A 475 13.98 2.68 23.94
CA SER A 475 13.94 4.01 24.58
C SER A 475 13.21 5.07 23.75
N VAL A 476 13.51 5.18 22.45
CA VAL A 476 12.90 6.19 21.56
C VAL A 476 11.41 5.91 21.36
N VAL A 477 11.04 4.63 21.25
CA VAL A 477 9.63 4.23 21.13
C VAL A 477 8.86 4.51 22.43
N VAL A 478 9.48 4.28 23.59
CA VAL A 478 8.90 4.58 24.90
C VAL A 478 8.75 6.08 25.12
N GLU A 479 9.73 6.89 24.73
CA GLU A 479 9.63 8.36 24.76
C GLU A 479 8.49 8.87 23.87
N GLU A 480 8.36 8.36 22.64
CA GLU A 480 7.22 8.65 21.78
C GLU A 480 5.90 8.30 22.48
N ILE A 481 5.78 7.14 23.13
CA ILE A 481 4.55 6.74 23.85
C ILE A 481 4.25 7.72 24.99
N LEU A 482 5.23 8.03 25.83
CA LEU A 482 5.06 8.93 26.96
C LEU A 482 4.57 10.32 26.52
N LEU A 483 5.14 10.85 25.44
CA LEU A 483 4.71 12.13 24.87
C LEU A 483 3.22 12.12 24.50
N HIS A 484 2.78 11.09 23.78
CA HIS A 484 1.39 11.02 23.34
C HIS A 484 0.41 10.69 24.48
N VAL A 485 0.83 9.90 25.46
CA VAL A 485 0.04 9.58 26.68
C VAL A 485 -0.17 10.82 27.55
N VAL A 486 0.78 11.76 27.58
CA VAL A 486 0.63 13.04 28.28
C VAL A 486 -0.18 14.05 27.46
N LEU A 487 0.07 14.12 26.14
CA LEU A 487 -0.58 15.08 25.25
C LEU A 487 -2.09 14.81 25.12
N LEU A 488 -2.51 13.54 25.15
CA LEU A 488 -3.89 13.16 24.95
C LEU A 488 -4.84 13.70 26.05
N PRO A 489 -4.58 13.50 27.37
CA PRO A 489 -5.37 14.11 28.44
C PRO A 489 -5.45 15.65 28.37
N VAL A 490 -4.36 16.30 27.96
CA VAL A 490 -4.32 17.77 27.81
C VAL A 490 -5.26 18.23 26.69
N LEU A 491 -5.21 17.58 25.53
CA LEU A 491 -6.10 17.88 24.42
C LEU A 491 -7.56 17.60 24.75
N ILE A 492 -7.82 16.49 25.47
CA ILE A 492 -9.14 16.14 26.01
C ILE A 492 -9.66 17.29 26.90
N TYR A 493 -8.88 17.73 27.89
CA TYR A 493 -9.27 18.82 28.78
C TYR A 493 -9.54 20.15 28.04
N LEU A 494 -8.69 20.51 27.08
CA LEU A 494 -8.91 21.72 26.26
C LEU A 494 -10.16 21.60 25.39
N ALA A 495 -10.45 20.41 24.88
CA ALA A 495 -11.63 20.15 24.09
C ALA A 495 -12.92 20.25 24.93
N SER A 496 -12.94 19.74 26.17
CA SER A 496 -14.11 19.90 27.05
C SER A 496 -14.40 21.37 27.34
N ILE A 497 -13.37 22.18 27.60
CA ILE A 497 -13.55 23.64 27.77
C ILE A 497 -14.17 24.26 26.52
N ALA A 498 -13.68 23.88 25.33
CA ALA A 498 -14.21 24.41 24.09
C ALA A 498 -15.69 24.06 23.89
N VAL A 499 -16.10 22.82 24.20
CA VAL A 499 -17.49 22.37 24.09
C VAL A 499 -18.41 23.04 25.09
N ASP A 500 -17.98 23.19 26.35
CA ASP A 500 -18.75 23.92 27.38
C ASP A 500 -19.01 25.37 26.93
N ARG A 501 -18.04 25.98 26.26
CA ARG A 501 -18.20 27.32 25.69
C ARG A 501 -19.16 27.32 24.49
N VAL A 502 -19.14 26.33 23.61
CA VAL A 502 -20.14 26.20 22.52
C VAL A 502 -21.55 26.19 23.10
N TRP A 503 -21.83 25.34 24.09
CA TRP A 503 -23.14 25.25 24.74
C TRP A 503 -23.56 26.55 25.40
N PHE A 504 -22.65 27.18 26.15
CA PHE A 504 -22.90 28.46 26.78
C PHE A 504 -23.33 29.51 25.75
N TYR A 505 -22.59 29.65 24.65
CA TYR A 505 -22.91 30.66 23.64
C TYR A 505 -24.11 30.29 22.77
N GLN A 506 -24.41 29.01 22.54
CA GLN A 506 -25.64 28.58 21.86
C GLN A 506 -26.90 28.92 22.65
N ALA A 507 -26.85 28.87 23.98
CA ALA A 507 -27.96 29.25 24.84
C ALA A 507 -28.31 30.75 24.75
N PHE A 508 -27.32 31.59 24.41
CA PHE A 508 -27.49 33.02 24.18
C PHE A 508 -27.59 33.30 22.67
N ARG A 509 -28.83 33.34 22.15
CA ARG A 509 -29.20 33.62 20.74
C ARG A 509 -28.62 34.91 20.11
N SER A 510 -27.80 35.67 20.82
CA SER A 510 -27.19 36.92 20.37
C SER A 510 -25.66 36.84 20.20
N LEU A 511 -25.04 35.66 20.38
CA LEU A 511 -23.58 35.47 20.38
C LEU A 511 -23.14 34.42 19.35
N HIS A 512 -23.65 34.54 18.11
CA HIS A 512 -23.38 33.60 17.02
C HIS A 512 -21.90 33.54 16.61
N ILE A 513 -21.16 34.65 16.68
CA ILE A 513 -19.72 34.67 16.34
C ILE A 513 -18.89 33.83 17.32
N TYR A 514 -19.21 33.91 18.60
CA TYR A 514 -18.53 33.15 19.65
C TYR A 514 -18.86 31.68 19.49
N THR A 515 -20.12 31.36 19.20
CA THR A 515 -20.56 30.00 18.90
C THR A 515 -19.77 29.38 17.74
N PHE A 516 -19.66 30.09 16.61
CA PHE A 516 -18.92 29.62 15.44
C PHE A 516 -17.42 29.43 15.74
N LEU A 517 -16.78 30.39 16.42
CA LEU A 517 -15.36 30.29 16.78
C LEU A 517 -15.10 29.10 17.69
N TRP A 518 -15.95 28.88 18.70
CA TRP A 518 -15.81 27.74 19.60
C TRP A 518 -16.09 26.40 18.91
N GLN A 519 -17.02 26.35 17.96
CA GLN A 519 -17.24 25.16 17.11
C GLN A 519 -16.02 24.85 16.25
N PHE A 520 -15.36 25.87 15.69
CA PHE A 520 -14.13 25.71 14.92
C PHE A 520 -12.98 25.19 15.80
N ILE A 521 -12.78 25.78 16.98
CA ILE A 521 -11.79 25.34 17.96
C ILE A 521 -12.06 23.89 18.38
N ALA A 522 -13.31 23.55 18.73
CA ALA A 522 -13.70 22.20 19.12
C ALA A 522 -13.42 21.19 18.01
N SER A 523 -13.70 21.54 16.75
CA SER A 523 -13.41 20.69 15.59
C SER A 523 -11.91 20.43 15.41
N ILE A 524 -11.06 21.45 15.58
CA ILE A 524 -9.60 21.29 15.56
C ILE A 524 -9.13 20.41 16.72
N MET A 525 -9.70 20.58 17.91
CA MET A 525 -9.35 19.77 19.08
C MET A 525 -9.75 18.30 18.89
N ILE A 526 -10.93 18.01 18.33
CA ILE A 526 -11.34 16.64 17.98
C ILE A 526 -10.35 16.03 16.98
N ALA A 527 -9.99 16.78 15.94
CA ALA A 527 -8.99 16.36 14.97
C ALA A 527 -7.64 16.04 15.66
N ALA A 528 -7.19 16.91 16.57
CA ALA A 528 -5.96 16.70 17.33
C ALA A 528 -6.02 15.47 18.24
N ILE A 529 -7.15 15.23 18.94
CA ILE A 529 -7.36 14.05 19.77
C ILE A 529 -7.27 12.77 18.93
N VAL A 530 -7.96 12.72 17.79
CA VAL A 530 -7.93 11.58 16.86
C VAL A 530 -6.51 11.32 16.36
N TYR A 531 -5.77 12.39 16.04
CA TYR A 531 -4.37 12.29 15.60
C TYR A 531 -3.45 11.70 16.66
N VAL A 532 -3.51 12.24 17.88
CA VAL A 532 -2.66 11.78 18.99
C VAL A 532 -3.02 10.33 19.33
N ALA A 533 -4.31 10.00 19.38
CA ALA A 533 -4.77 8.62 19.59
C ALA A 533 -4.26 7.67 18.48
N TYR A 534 -4.29 8.09 17.22
CA TYR A 534 -3.71 7.31 16.12
C TYR A 534 -2.21 7.07 16.29
N ASN A 535 -1.45 8.10 16.70
CA ASN A 535 -0.02 7.95 16.92
C ASN A 535 0.29 7.07 18.13
N VAL A 536 -0.50 7.13 19.22
CA VAL A 536 -0.40 6.17 20.34
C VAL A 536 -0.50 4.74 19.80
N VAL A 537 -1.53 4.45 19.01
CA VAL A 537 -1.75 3.12 18.43
C VAL A 537 -0.61 2.71 17.50
N LYS A 538 -0.15 3.62 16.63
CA LYS A 538 0.96 3.36 15.71
C LYS A 538 2.26 3.03 16.45
N THR A 539 2.57 3.78 17.51
CA THR A 539 3.78 3.56 18.30
C THR A 539 3.68 2.30 19.16
N LEU A 540 2.49 1.96 19.68
CA LEU A 540 2.23 0.68 20.33
C LEU A 540 2.45 -0.50 19.38
N VAL A 541 1.98 -0.42 18.13
CA VAL A 541 2.24 -1.45 17.10
C VAL A 541 3.73 -1.65 16.89
N LYS A 542 4.51 -0.56 16.77
CA LYS A 542 5.98 -0.64 16.67
C LYS A 542 6.58 -1.34 17.89
N LEU A 543 6.16 -0.96 19.10
CA LEU A 543 6.65 -1.56 20.34
C LEU A 543 6.37 -3.06 20.38
N PHE A 544 5.14 -3.48 20.09
CA PHE A 544 4.78 -4.90 20.06
C PHE A 544 5.54 -5.66 18.97
N ASN A 545 5.86 -5.05 17.83
CA ASN A 545 6.68 -5.71 16.82
C ASN A 545 8.11 -5.94 17.29
N ILE A 546 8.70 -4.98 18.02
CA ILE A 546 10.05 -5.11 18.59
C ILE A 546 10.07 -6.18 19.69
N LEU A 547 9.06 -6.18 20.57
CA LEU A 547 8.96 -7.14 21.66
C LEU A 547 8.62 -8.56 21.20
N ARG A 548 8.21 -8.75 19.94
CA ARG A 548 7.76 -10.03 19.41
C ARG A 548 8.75 -11.15 19.70
N ASP A 549 10.01 -10.98 19.32
CA ASP A 549 11.00 -12.06 19.38
C ASP A 549 11.34 -12.38 20.84
N ILE A 550 11.46 -11.35 21.69
CA ILE A 550 11.66 -11.49 23.14
C ILE A 550 10.52 -12.26 23.80
N VAL A 551 9.27 -11.92 23.46
CA VAL A 551 8.07 -12.53 24.06
C VAL A 551 7.86 -13.95 23.53
N VAL A 552 8.06 -14.18 22.23
CA VAL A 552 7.97 -15.50 21.60
C VAL A 552 9.00 -16.47 22.20
N GLU A 553 10.24 -16.02 22.37
CA GLU A 553 11.32 -16.80 22.96
C GLU A 553 11.09 -17.07 24.45
N LYS A 554 10.73 -16.03 25.22
CA LYS A 554 10.56 -16.16 26.67
C LYS A 554 9.31 -16.94 27.08
N LEU A 555 8.23 -16.81 26.30
CA LEU A 555 6.94 -17.47 26.60
C LEU A 555 6.71 -18.75 25.80
N TRP A 556 7.61 -19.12 24.87
CA TRP A 556 7.50 -20.32 24.03
C TRP A 556 6.17 -20.40 23.25
N ILE A 557 5.68 -19.26 22.77
CA ILE A 557 4.44 -19.17 21.97
C ILE A 557 4.76 -18.99 20.49
N THR A 558 3.92 -19.50 19.58
CA THR A 558 4.15 -19.27 18.15
C THR A 558 3.97 -17.78 17.80
N PRO A 559 4.74 -17.23 16.84
CA PRO A 559 4.59 -15.85 16.39
C PRO A 559 3.16 -15.50 15.94
N THR A 560 2.43 -16.49 15.41
CA THR A 560 1.03 -16.36 15.01
C THR A 560 0.08 -16.15 16.18
N VAL A 561 0.31 -16.81 17.33
CA VAL A 561 -0.47 -16.60 18.55
C VAL A 561 -0.19 -15.23 19.14
N TYR A 562 1.09 -14.81 19.18
CA TYR A 562 1.49 -13.47 19.61
C TYR A 562 0.77 -12.37 18.82
N HIS A 563 0.83 -12.41 17.48
CA HIS A 563 0.17 -11.39 16.64
C HIS A 563 -1.34 -11.34 16.85
N ARG A 564 -1.99 -12.48 17.11
CA ARG A 564 -3.43 -12.54 17.38
C ARG A 564 -3.79 -11.82 18.68
N ILE A 565 -3.04 -12.06 19.75
CA ILE A 565 -3.22 -11.40 21.05
C ILE A 565 -2.96 -9.90 20.92
N VAL A 566 -1.82 -9.51 20.34
CA VAL A 566 -1.44 -8.11 20.12
C VAL A 566 -2.51 -7.35 19.33
N LYS A 567 -3.05 -7.95 18.25
CA LYS A 567 -4.13 -7.33 17.46
C LYS A 567 -5.36 -7.03 18.32
N LYS A 568 -5.77 -7.95 19.18
CA LYS A 568 -6.92 -7.77 20.08
C LYS A 568 -6.63 -6.71 21.15
N VAL A 569 -5.42 -6.70 21.73
CA VAL A 569 -4.99 -5.66 22.68
C VAL A 569 -5.05 -4.27 22.05
N ILE A 570 -4.53 -4.11 20.83
CA ILE A 570 -4.59 -2.85 20.09
C ILE A 570 -6.05 -2.43 19.85
N MET A 571 -6.91 -3.37 19.44
CA MET A 571 -8.33 -3.08 19.19
C MET A 571 -9.04 -2.63 20.48
N ALA A 572 -8.74 -3.25 21.62
CA ALA A 572 -9.25 -2.85 22.93
C ALA A 572 -8.81 -1.44 23.31
N ILE A 573 -7.53 -1.11 23.11
CA ILE A 573 -7.00 0.24 23.34
C ILE A 573 -7.73 1.26 22.44
N VAL A 574 -7.89 0.97 21.15
CA VAL A 574 -8.63 1.84 20.21
C VAL A 574 -10.07 2.06 20.68
N THR A 575 -10.76 1.00 21.11
CA THR A 575 -12.16 1.07 21.57
C THR A 575 -12.26 1.95 22.82
N ALA A 576 -11.37 1.76 23.80
CA ALA A 576 -11.32 2.59 25.00
C ALA A 576 -11.02 4.07 24.67
N LEU A 577 -10.06 4.33 23.78
CA LEU A 577 -9.70 5.68 23.36
C LEU A 577 -10.80 6.37 22.53
N SER A 578 -11.73 5.61 21.94
CA SER A 578 -12.82 6.15 21.11
C SER A 578 -13.99 6.70 21.93
N ILE A 579 -14.14 6.29 23.19
CA ILE A 579 -15.24 6.68 24.07
C ILE A 579 -15.29 8.20 24.27
N TYR A 580 -14.15 8.82 24.56
CA TYR A 580 -14.08 10.25 24.81
C TYR A 580 -14.40 11.13 23.59
N PRO A 581 -13.72 10.97 22.42
CA PRO A 581 -14.05 11.76 21.25
C PRO A 581 -15.48 11.52 20.77
N LEU A 582 -16.04 10.31 20.96
CA LEU A 582 -17.45 10.06 20.69
C LEU A 582 -18.36 10.90 21.59
N ASN A 583 -18.13 10.90 22.91
CA ASN A 583 -18.92 11.71 23.84
C ASN A 583 -18.82 13.20 23.56
N LEU A 584 -17.62 13.67 23.20
CA LEU A 584 -17.38 15.05 22.82
C LEU A 584 -18.16 15.45 21.56
N VAL A 585 -18.15 14.59 20.54
CA VAL A 585 -18.93 14.78 19.31
C VAL A 585 -20.42 14.76 19.60
N LEU A 586 -20.91 13.79 20.38
CA LEU A 586 -22.33 13.69 20.73
C LEU A 586 -22.81 14.89 21.56
N ALA A 587 -21.97 15.40 22.45
CA ALA A 587 -22.24 16.62 23.20
C ALA A 587 -22.31 17.86 22.30
N LEU A 588 -21.43 18.00 21.31
CA LEU A 588 -21.49 19.10 20.33
C LEU A 588 -22.74 19.07 19.46
N ILE A 589 -23.28 17.88 19.24
CA ILE A 589 -24.46 17.63 18.40
C ILE A 589 -25.77 17.91 19.16
N GLY A 590 -25.74 18.05 20.49
CA GLY A 590 -26.96 18.21 21.27
C GLY A 590 -27.79 16.93 21.39
N ILE A 591 -27.16 15.76 21.22
CA ILE A 591 -27.85 14.47 21.39
C ILE A 591 -28.29 14.31 22.86
N GLU A 592 -29.50 13.80 23.04
CA GLU A 592 -30.05 13.48 24.36
C GLU A 592 -29.13 12.53 25.14
N ARG A 593 -28.96 12.83 26.42
CA ARG A 593 -28.04 12.12 27.32
C ARG A 593 -28.25 10.59 27.31
N GLU A 594 -29.49 10.14 27.16
CA GLU A 594 -29.85 8.72 27.09
C GLU A 594 -29.22 8.01 25.90
N ILE A 595 -29.18 8.64 24.71
CA ILE A 595 -28.57 8.07 23.50
C ILE A 595 -27.04 8.01 23.66
N VAL A 596 -26.45 9.03 24.31
CA VAL A 596 -25.01 9.04 24.63
C VAL A 596 -24.65 7.91 25.59
N GLU A 597 -25.48 7.68 26.60
CA GLU A 597 -25.30 6.57 27.55
C GLU A 597 -25.40 5.21 26.86
N VAL A 598 -26.37 5.00 25.96
CA VAL A 598 -26.48 3.77 25.15
C VAL A 598 -25.24 3.54 24.28
N ALA A 599 -24.71 4.59 23.62
CA ALA A 599 -23.50 4.49 22.82
C ALA A 599 -22.28 4.11 23.68
N ASN A 600 -22.16 4.70 24.87
CA ASN A 600 -21.11 4.34 25.83
C ASN A 600 -21.23 2.92 26.34
N TYR A 601 -22.43 2.47 26.73
CA TYR A 601 -22.66 1.09 27.15
C TYR A 601 -22.30 0.10 26.06
N THR A 602 -22.59 0.43 24.80
CA THR A 602 -22.22 -0.39 23.65
C THR A 602 -20.70 -0.50 23.50
N LEU A 603 -19.97 0.62 23.58
CA LEU A 603 -18.50 0.60 23.53
C LEU A 603 -17.88 -0.13 24.72
N ILE A 604 -18.43 0.03 25.92
CA ILE A 604 -17.99 -0.68 27.13
C ILE A 604 -18.24 -2.19 26.98
N ALA A 605 -19.40 -2.60 26.47
CA ALA A 605 -19.68 -4.01 26.20
C ALA A 605 -18.71 -4.61 25.18
N LEU A 606 -18.40 -3.88 24.09
CA LEU A 606 -17.39 -4.29 23.10
C LEU A 606 -15.99 -4.41 23.73
N LEU A 607 -15.62 -3.47 24.61
CA LEU A 607 -14.36 -3.50 25.33
C LEU A 607 -14.28 -4.72 26.26
N LEU A 608 -15.34 -5.01 27.01
CA LEU A 608 -15.43 -6.20 27.88
C LEU A 608 -15.32 -7.50 27.08
N ILE A 609 -16.05 -7.62 25.95
CA ILE A 609 -15.95 -8.78 25.04
C ILE A 609 -14.50 -8.96 24.58
N MET A 610 -13.82 -7.87 24.20
CA MET A 610 -12.43 -7.97 23.77
C MET A 610 -11.47 -8.34 24.89
N LEU A 611 -11.66 -7.84 26.10
CA LEU A 611 -10.87 -8.25 27.26
C LEU A 611 -11.02 -9.74 27.54
N VAL A 612 -12.25 -10.28 27.46
CA VAL A 612 -12.51 -11.72 27.56
C VAL A 612 -11.80 -12.49 26.44
N LEU A 613 -11.90 -12.03 25.19
CA LEU A 613 -11.25 -12.68 24.05
C LEU A 613 -9.72 -12.64 24.11
N ILE A 614 -9.14 -11.61 24.73
CA ILE A 614 -7.71 -11.50 25.02
C ILE A 614 -7.34 -12.51 26.11
N ALA A 615 -8.12 -12.58 27.19
CA ALA A 615 -7.90 -13.53 28.28
C ALA A 615 -7.95 -14.99 27.79
N VAL A 616 -8.93 -15.34 26.95
CA VAL A 616 -9.05 -16.69 26.37
C VAL A 616 -7.87 -17.05 25.47
N ASP A 617 -7.46 -16.15 24.56
CA ASP A 617 -6.31 -16.42 23.69
C ASP A 617 -5.00 -16.52 24.48
N THR A 618 -4.86 -15.71 25.53
CA THR A 618 -3.72 -15.76 26.45
C THR A 618 -3.72 -17.09 27.20
N ALA A 619 -4.85 -17.50 27.79
CA ALA A 619 -4.97 -18.79 28.47
C ALA A 619 -4.63 -19.98 27.55
N ARG A 620 -5.11 -19.96 26.29
CA ARG A 620 -4.75 -20.98 25.27
C ARG A 620 -3.27 -20.95 24.92
N ALA A 621 -2.67 -19.77 24.83
CA ALA A 621 -1.23 -19.64 24.57
C ALA A 621 -0.38 -20.28 25.68
N PHE A 622 -0.86 -20.25 26.93
CA PHE A 622 -0.20 -20.82 28.10
C PHE A 622 -0.63 -22.26 28.45
N GLU A 623 -1.52 -22.89 27.67
CA GLU A 623 -2.07 -24.22 27.96
C GLU A 623 -0.97 -25.29 28.16
N HIS A 624 0.10 -25.24 27.35
CA HIS A 624 1.24 -26.15 27.46
C HIS A 624 2.06 -25.92 28.75
N HIS A 625 2.12 -24.68 29.25
CA HIS A 625 2.82 -24.34 30.48
C HIS A 625 2.01 -24.76 31.71
N ILE A 626 0.69 -24.55 31.68
CA ILE A 626 -0.24 -24.99 32.71
C ILE A 626 -0.21 -26.53 32.81
N LYS A 627 -0.28 -27.25 31.68
CA LYS A 627 -0.17 -28.72 31.65
C LYS A 627 1.16 -29.22 32.26
N ARG A 628 2.29 -28.55 32.00
CA ARG A 628 3.59 -28.90 32.59
C ARG A 628 3.68 -28.68 34.11
N ILE A 629 2.96 -27.70 34.65
CA ILE A 629 2.93 -27.42 36.09
C ILE A 629 2.10 -28.49 36.82
N PHE A 630 0.96 -28.89 36.25
CA PHE A 630 0.09 -29.91 36.84
C PHE A 630 0.62 -31.35 36.68
N ILE A 631 1.46 -31.63 35.69
CA ILE A 631 2.12 -32.96 35.52
C ILE A 631 3.35 -33.11 36.44
N LYS A 632 3.85 -32.02 37.06
CA LYS A 632 4.97 -32.08 38.03
C LYS A 632 4.51 -32.23 39.49
N SER A 633 3.20 -32.34 39.75
CA SER A 633 2.62 -32.53 41.09
C SER A 633 2.08 -33.94 41.34
N GLU A 634 2.33 -34.88 40.42
CA GLU A 634 2.28 -36.34 40.62
C GLU A 634 3.70 -36.88 40.53
#